data_AF-A0A7K5MVI2-F1
#
_entry.id   AF-A0A7K5MVI2-F1
#
_cell.length_a   1.000
_cell.length_b   1.000
_cell.length_c   1.000
_cell.angle_alpha   90.00
_cell.angle_beta   90.00
_cell.angle_gamma   90.00
#
_symmetry.space_group_name_H-M   'P 1'
#
loop_
_entity.id
_entity.type
_entity.pdbx_description
1 polymer ?
#
loop_
_entity_poly.entity_id
_entity_poly.type
_entity_poly.pdbx_seq_one_letter_code
_entity_poly.pdbx_strand_id
1 'polypeptide(L)'
;KAGVLEEHLRMHLQCCLTLCSFWDLNLSVVTILWDYYSKNLNGCFTVPWLGLKDLANISKTSLSMLELAKHCCCEQQVPSLYNSSNSYFIFLSILARIMKEENNGVHPWKQIKGRIYSKFHRKRMQELTEVGLQNFFSLFLVLAIIVETEDIVSRVLDLLDFLTPSSITTARRALIWRGHFAFLLIYVEKNMDISALAEKVSNAFCEKAKEFLVTKNDHTQRQNLWTLLSTYIDGVQEVFETSCYLSLSEEKLLNDGFTMLLPACRGAELSMVLNFLQVVLARLRSVHERVSQGPQLGSTAPDAQLPLVAKEHHLAVASALWRNFFPYLKSQRMSQTPPSPQLADTAAGFTLLALDIPSKALSDLQPQPVLSMMRLFGWDDMVWPQLVSRYLSHLIENSSLCEAFSSMGYTSYQALTVRSWFRCVLQMFLDQPSGALAKTDAERTVGKAYMEQLTEMTRLIFKLSEVENILLKANVGQSVFKQDPKSALVQFIKALGRTYSGLQTLPEKSAMVAKTLEYLGDVLKYVKPYLKAKGPPEGLQLTYWIIGCLVKFCAPILATSKAQQLLFRIVDCLLLPHSVLQQDKELPVALLSAIQESLPLYLQGLSFICCQSQTQGAYLNQLLGSIIRHYFGRFLPSSPNVPGAGQHPLLTALGSSITAPQLLHLRRTTLHVIRENYLQFKGHAPPPRLASVLAFILEVLQRTQSTELCDIDLVLPAVLKCLVLVNELQVKKISTDIVQYMVEGCQAGSGGEHATQLTSVFRQFIQDYTAVYDHRVFSILETVAVLDQTLVTSLIPTITQSLKDSEHKQGLGRNAAQREAYKRLLSHLAEAGQNEIQKLENETD
;
A
#
# COMPACT_ATOMS: atom_id res chain seq x y z
N LYS A 1 3.80 69.24 24.37
CA LYS A 1 5.24 69.05 24.06
C LYS A 1 5.31 68.17 22.84
N ALA A 2 5.73 68.71 21.69
CA ALA A 2 5.93 67.92 20.47
C ALA A 2 6.95 66.81 20.77
N GLY A 3 6.58 65.55 20.54
CA GLY A 3 7.50 64.42 20.69
C GLY A 3 8.61 64.52 19.66
N VAL A 4 9.82 64.08 20.02
CA VAL A 4 10.92 63.92 19.06
C VAL A 4 10.49 62.89 18.02
N LEU A 5 10.58 63.23 16.74
CA LEU A 5 10.26 62.32 15.64
C LEU A 5 11.25 61.15 15.62
N GLU A 6 10.74 59.93 15.48
CA GLU A 6 11.52 58.68 15.46
C GLU A 6 12.66 58.73 14.43
N GLU A 7 12.42 59.30 13.25
CA GLU A 7 13.44 59.46 12.20
C GLU A 7 14.63 60.31 12.64
N HIS A 8 14.35 61.43 13.30
CA HIS A 8 15.40 62.28 13.84
C HIS A 8 16.18 61.50 14.90
N LEU A 9 15.50 60.77 15.78
CA LEU A 9 16.15 59.99 16.82
C LEU A 9 17.07 58.90 16.24
N ARG A 10 16.64 58.17 15.19
CA ARG A 10 17.46 57.18 14.48
C ARG A 10 18.75 57.80 13.92
N MET A 11 18.64 58.96 13.26
CA MET A 11 19.80 59.68 12.72
C MET A 11 20.78 60.13 13.80
N HIS A 12 20.30 60.77 14.88
CA HIS A 12 21.17 61.23 15.97
C HIS A 12 21.87 60.06 16.66
N LEU A 13 21.16 58.94 16.89
CA LEU A 13 21.74 57.76 17.50
C LEU A 13 22.76 57.06 16.59
N GLN A 14 22.54 57.05 15.28
CA GLN A 14 23.54 56.57 14.34
C GLN A 14 24.84 57.39 14.45
N CYS A 15 24.72 58.71 14.50
CA CYS A 15 25.88 59.58 14.72
C CYS A 15 26.56 59.27 16.07
N CYS A 16 25.79 59.08 17.15
CA CYS A 16 26.34 58.67 18.45
C CYS A 16 27.08 57.33 18.37
N LEU A 17 26.52 56.33 17.69
CA LEU A 17 27.14 55.01 17.51
C LEU A 17 28.45 55.10 16.74
N THR A 18 28.50 55.90 15.67
CA THR A 18 29.75 56.18 14.95
C THR A 18 30.76 56.92 15.82
N LEU A 19 30.33 57.89 16.63
CA LEU A 19 31.22 58.63 17.53
C LEU A 19 31.76 57.75 18.66
N CYS A 20 31.02 56.72 19.10
CA CYS A 20 31.51 55.74 20.07
C CYS A 20 32.74 54.95 19.59
N SER A 21 33.06 54.91 18.29
CA SER A 21 34.34 54.34 17.84
C SER A 21 35.52 55.31 17.88
N PHE A 22 35.28 56.60 18.14
CA PHE A 22 36.31 57.65 18.13
C PHE A 22 36.50 58.34 19.49
N TRP A 23 35.63 58.09 20.47
CA TRP A 23 35.66 58.73 21.79
C TRP A 23 36.03 57.74 22.90
N ASP A 24 36.66 58.23 23.97
CA ASP A 24 36.87 57.47 25.20
C ASP A 24 35.52 57.07 25.85
N LEU A 25 35.53 55.96 26.59
CA LEU A 25 34.39 55.35 27.28
C LEU A 25 33.49 56.37 28.00
N ASN A 26 32.35 56.72 27.39
CA ASN A 26 31.42 57.72 27.92
C ASN A 26 30.09 57.12 28.41
N LEU A 27 30.05 56.72 29.68
CA LEU A 27 28.87 56.14 30.33
C LEU A 27 27.68 57.12 30.50
N SER A 28 27.92 58.42 30.35
CA SER A 28 26.85 59.42 30.44
C SER A 28 25.86 59.30 29.29
N VAL A 29 26.34 58.97 28.07
CA VAL A 29 25.51 58.76 26.88
C VAL A 29 24.53 57.62 27.11
N VAL A 30 25.03 56.48 27.58
CA VAL A 30 24.17 55.31 27.90
C VAL A 30 23.15 55.65 28.98
N THR A 31 23.55 56.41 30.01
CA THR A 31 22.63 56.80 31.08
C THR A 31 21.48 57.68 30.57
N ILE A 32 21.80 58.70 29.75
CA ILE A 32 20.80 59.62 29.19
C ILE A 32 19.81 58.86 28.30
N LEU A 33 20.33 57.99 27.42
CA LEU A 33 19.50 57.18 26.53
C LEU A 33 18.65 56.18 27.31
N TRP A 34 19.22 55.54 28.34
CA TRP A 34 18.47 54.62 29.19
C TRP A 34 17.32 55.31 29.94
N ASP A 35 17.52 56.53 30.47
CA ASP A 35 16.44 57.27 31.13
C ASP A 35 15.29 57.65 30.17
N TYR A 36 15.61 57.86 28.89
CA TYR A 36 14.59 58.05 27.84
C TYR A 36 13.84 56.76 27.52
N TYR A 37 14.56 55.67 27.19
CA TYR A 37 13.95 54.42 26.74
C TYR A 37 13.25 53.66 27.88
N SER A 38 13.77 53.72 29.11
CA SER A 38 13.14 53.07 30.26
C SER A 38 11.72 53.60 30.54
N LYS A 39 11.47 54.89 30.26
CA LYS A 39 10.13 55.50 30.36
C LYS A 39 9.22 55.08 29.20
N ASN A 40 9.78 55.02 27.99
CA ASN A 40 9.06 54.75 26.74
C ASN A 40 9.09 53.29 26.29
N LEU A 41 9.42 52.34 27.17
CA LEU A 41 9.67 50.94 26.81
C LEU A 41 8.48 50.27 26.08
N ASN A 42 7.25 50.70 26.35
CA ASN A 42 6.04 50.21 25.68
C ASN A 42 5.85 50.75 24.23
N GLY A 43 6.76 51.61 23.75
CA GLY A 43 6.72 52.19 22.41
C GLY A 43 7.19 51.23 21.33
N CYS A 44 6.59 51.35 20.14
CA CYS A 44 6.95 50.55 18.96
C CYS A 44 8.20 51.07 18.21
N PHE A 45 8.55 52.34 18.40
CA PHE A 45 9.70 53.00 17.74
C PHE A 45 9.68 52.86 16.19
N THR A 46 8.49 52.94 15.59
CA THR A 46 8.29 52.80 14.13
C THR A 46 8.07 54.14 13.44
N VAL A 47 8.51 54.24 12.17
CA VAL A 47 8.23 55.38 11.29
C VAL A 47 6.96 55.09 10.48
N PRO A 48 5.86 55.86 10.63
CA PRO A 48 4.55 55.50 10.08
C PRO A 48 4.47 55.31 8.56
N TRP A 49 5.37 55.91 7.76
CA TRP A 49 5.35 55.84 6.30
C TRP A 49 6.38 54.87 5.69
N LEU A 50 7.25 54.25 6.50
CA LEU A 50 8.31 53.36 6.00
C LEU A 50 7.81 51.94 5.63
N GLY A 51 6.50 51.70 5.62
CA GLY A 51 5.85 50.54 5.02
C GLY A 51 5.67 49.31 5.92
N LEU A 52 5.03 48.27 5.35
CA LEU A 52 4.56 47.03 6.01
C LEU A 52 5.64 46.18 6.70
N LYS A 53 6.93 46.39 6.41
CA LYS A 53 8.04 45.65 7.03
C LYS A 53 8.26 46.03 8.51
N ASP A 54 7.99 47.27 8.90
CA ASP A 54 8.13 47.77 10.28
C ASP A 54 6.89 47.48 11.17
N LEU A 55 5.83 46.87 10.62
CA LEU A 55 4.61 46.51 11.37
C LEU A 55 4.74 45.20 12.15
N ALA A 56 5.71 44.35 11.79
CA ALA A 56 6.03 43.10 12.49
C ALA A 56 6.99 43.36 13.67
N ASN A 57 6.57 44.15 14.66
CA ASN A 57 7.43 44.58 15.79
C ASN A 57 7.75 43.48 16.83
N ILE A 58 7.14 42.31 16.72
CA ILE A 58 7.32 41.20 17.67
C ILE A 58 7.99 40.04 16.94
N SER A 59 9.11 39.54 17.50
CA SER A 59 9.83 38.43 16.91
C SER A 59 8.96 37.18 16.86
N LYS A 60 8.90 36.56 15.68
CA LYS A 60 8.04 35.41 15.41
C LYS A 60 8.55 34.13 16.07
N THR A 61 9.86 33.99 16.23
CA THR A 61 10.51 32.82 16.82
C THR A 61 11.53 33.22 17.88
N SER A 62 12.06 32.25 18.64
CA SER A 62 13.04 32.53 19.70
C SER A 62 14.42 32.79 19.10
N LEU A 63 14.79 32.04 18.07
CA LEU A 63 16.03 32.25 17.32
C LEU A 63 16.08 33.65 16.69
N SER A 64 15.02 34.09 16.03
CA SER A 64 14.98 35.45 15.45
C SER A 64 15.11 36.56 16.50
N MET A 65 14.61 36.34 17.73
CA MET A 65 14.81 37.27 18.85
C MET A 65 16.29 37.34 19.25
N LEU A 66 16.96 36.18 19.30
CA LEU A 66 18.39 36.08 19.61
C LEU A 66 19.26 36.68 18.50
N GLU A 67 18.95 36.41 17.23
CA GLU A 67 19.67 36.96 16.08
C GLU A 67 19.64 38.49 16.04
N LEU A 68 18.49 39.10 16.37
CA LEU A 68 18.38 40.56 16.51
C LEU A 68 19.30 41.09 17.62
N ALA A 69 19.36 40.42 18.77
CA ALA A 69 20.25 40.80 19.86
C ALA A 69 21.74 40.63 19.49
N LYS A 70 22.08 39.57 18.76
CA LYS A 70 23.44 39.36 18.24
C LYS A 70 23.84 40.41 17.23
N HIS A 71 22.93 40.82 16.34
CA HIS A 71 23.20 41.86 15.36
C HIS A 71 23.59 43.18 16.03
N CYS A 72 22.96 43.53 17.16
CA CYS A 72 23.37 44.69 17.98
C CYS A 72 24.80 44.57 18.54
N CYS A 73 25.30 43.36 18.71
CA CYS A 73 26.62 43.09 19.29
C CYS A 73 27.74 42.98 18.23
N CYS A 74 27.41 42.93 16.94
CA CYS A 74 28.40 42.77 15.86
C CYS A 74 29.21 44.05 15.60
N GLU A 75 30.51 43.91 15.32
CA GLU A 75 31.42 45.05 15.11
C GLU A 75 31.46 45.57 13.67
N GLN A 76 30.89 44.82 12.71
CA GLN A 76 30.72 45.28 11.33
C GLN A 76 29.63 46.37 11.30
N GLN A 77 30.04 47.62 11.46
CA GLN A 77 29.14 48.77 11.36
C GLN A 77 28.53 48.82 9.96
N VAL A 78 27.25 48.49 9.84
CA VAL A 78 26.50 48.78 8.61
C VAL A 78 26.37 50.31 8.53
N PRO A 79 26.87 50.99 7.47
CA PRO A 79 26.87 52.45 7.37
C PRO A 79 25.47 53.12 7.34
N SER A 80 24.40 52.36 7.52
CA SER A 80 23.01 52.78 7.31
C SER A 80 21.98 52.09 8.23
N LEU A 81 22.32 51.74 9.47
CA LEU A 81 21.36 51.14 10.42
C LEU A 81 20.10 52.00 10.64
N TYR A 82 20.19 53.33 10.49
CA TYR A 82 19.04 54.23 10.56
C TYR A 82 17.95 53.94 9.50
N ASN A 83 18.30 53.27 8.40
CA ASN A 83 17.36 52.87 7.33
C ASN A 83 16.71 51.50 7.58
N SER A 84 17.29 50.66 8.44
CA SER A 84 16.89 49.25 8.61
C SER A 84 16.49 48.88 10.04
N SER A 85 16.82 49.70 11.04
CA SER A 85 16.59 49.45 12.46
C SER A 85 15.85 50.61 13.13
N ASN A 86 15.10 50.30 14.20
CA ASN A 86 14.48 51.33 15.03
C ASN A 86 15.47 51.99 15.99
N SER A 87 15.08 53.14 16.54
CA SER A 87 15.95 53.91 17.45
C SER A 87 16.36 53.11 18.69
N TYR A 88 15.51 52.19 19.15
CA TYR A 88 15.77 51.35 20.32
C TYR A 88 16.89 50.33 20.04
N PHE A 89 16.87 49.65 18.89
CA PHE A 89 17.95 48.73 18.51
C PHE A 89 19.27 49.45 18.26
N ILE A 90 19.26 50.66 17.69
CA ILE A 90 20.48 51.48 17.57
C ILE A 90 21.03 51.82 18.97
N PHE A 91 20.16 52.16 19.93
CA PHE A 91 20.57 52.32 21.34
C PHE A 91 21.17 51.04 21.92
N LEU A 92 20.57 49.87 21.67
CA LEU A 92 21.13 48.61 22.13
C LEU A 92 22.51 48.32 21.52
N SER A 93 22.76 48.72 20.27
CA SER A 93 24.09 48.63 19.65
C SER A 93 25.10 49.58 20.31
N ILE A 94 24.70 50.80 20.68
CA ILE A 94 25.54 51.74 21.44
C ILE A 94 25.87 51.16 22.82
N LEU A 95 24.86 50.65 23.52
CA LEU A 95 25.03 49.97 24.80
C LEU A 95 26.00 48.80 24.65
N ALA A 96 25.82 47.97 23.63
CA ALA A 96 26.65 46.80 23.39
C ALA A 96 28.11 47.16 23.15
N ARG A 97 28.37 48.17 22.31
CA ARG A 97 29.70 48.70 22.01
C ARG A 97 30.41 49.18 23.27
N ILE A 98 29.73 50.01 24.08
CA ILE A 98 30.30 50.58 25.30
C ILE A 98 30.54 49.51 26.37
N MET A 99 29.70 48.47 26.43
CA MET A 99 29.86 47.37 27.39
C MET A 99 31.02 46.42 27.05
N LYS A 100 31.51 46.41 25.80
CA LYS A 100 32.65 45.57 25.38
C LYS A 100 34.03 46.18 25.72
N GLU A 101 34.10 47.48 25.97
CA GLU A 101 35.35 48.20 26.21
C GLU A 101 35.63 48.31 27.73
N GLU A 102 36.82 47.93 28.19
CA GLU A 102 37.21 48.03 29.61
C GLU A 102 37.86 49.39 29.92
N ASN A 103 37.44 50.07 31.00
CA ASN A 103 38.07 51.30 31.50
C ASN A 103 38.75 51.05 32.85
N ASN A 104 40.06 51.28 32.96
CA ASN A 104 40.80 51.25 34.23
C ASN A 104 40.54 50.00 35.11
N GLY A 105 40.38 48.82 34.49
CA GLY A 105 40.14 47.55 35.19
C GLY A 105 38.73 47.39 35.80
N VAL A 106 37.83 48.35 35.64
CA VAL A 106 36.44 48.26 36.11
C VAL A 106 35.50 48.16 34.92
N HIS A 107 34.90 46.98 34.75
CA HIS A 107 33.94 46.72 33.69
C HIS A 107 32.74 47.70 33.76
N PRO A 108 32.39 48.41 32.67
CA PRO A 108 31.29 49.40 32.61
C PRO A 108 29.96 48.93 33.21
N TRP A 109 29.66 47.64 33.03
CA TRP A 109 28.50 46.97 33.60
C TRP A 109 28.31 47.21 35.09
N LYS A 110 29.38 47.15 35.91
CA LYS A 110 29.27 47.29 37.37
C LYS A 110 28.69 48.65 37.78
N GLN A 111 28.90 49.69 36.98
CA GLN A 111 28.39 51.04 37.25
C GLN A 111 26.95 51.24 36.77
N ILE A 112 26.55 50.56 35.69
CA ILE A 112 25.21 50.73 35.07
C ILE A 112 24.18 49.70 35.58
N LYS A 113 24.62 48.53 36.07
CA LYS A 113 23.77 47.43 36.58
C LYS A 113 22.64 47.93 37.48
N GLY A 114 22.97 48.71 38.52
CA GLY A 114 21.98 49.24 39.48
C GLY A 114 20.97 50.23 38.85
N ARG A 115 21.39 51.00 37.84
CA ARG A 115 20.53 51.96 37.13
C ARG A 115 19.54 51.28 36.20
N ILE A 116 19.92 50.16 35.58
CA ILE A 116 19.01 49.36 34.75
C ILE A 116 18.03 48.61 35.65
N TYR A 117 18.53 47.88 36.65
CA TYR A 117 17.69 47.01 37.49
C TYR A 117 16.66 47.78 38.33
N SER A 118 16.99 48.99 38.80
CA SER A 118 16.08 49.81 39.61
C SER A 118 14.82 50.28 38.86
N LYS A 119 14.81 50.30 37.53
CA LYS A 119 13.61 50.68 36.75
C LYS A 119 12.57 49.54 36.69
N PHE A 120 12.99 48.29 36.89
CA PHE A 120 12.15 47.09 36.80
C PHE A 120 11.65 46.63 38.18
N HIS A 121 10.76 47.41 38.76
CA HIS A 121 9.99 47.04 39.96
C HIS A 121 8.67 46.34 39.59
N ARG A 122 8.03 45.66 40.56
CA ARG A 122 6.81 44.86 40.36
C ARG A 122 5.72 45.60 39.54
N LYS A 123 5.42 46.85 39.92
CA LYS A 123 4.41 47.67 39.22
C LYS A 123 4.79 47.90 37.75
N ARG A 124 6.04 48.27 37.47
CA ARG A 124 6.50 48.47 36.09
C ARG A 124 6.38 47.20 35.27
N MET A 125 6.82 46.06 35.80
CA MET A 125 6.74 44.78 35.09
C MET A 125 5.31 44.44 34.67
N GLN A 126 4.32 44.70 35.53
CA GLN A 126 2.92 44.43 35.23
C GLN A 126 2.35 45.35 34.11
N GLU A 127 2.82 46.60 34.01
CA GLU A 127 2.41 47.61 33.02
C GLU A 127 2.96 47.39 31.59
N LEU A 128 3.85 46.42 31.38
CA LEU A 128 4.72 46.31 30.19
C LEU A 128 4.09 45.85 28.85
N THR A 129 2.95 46.30 28.33
CA THR A 129 2.30 45.87 27.04
C THR A 129 2.74 44.49 26.43
N GLU A 130 2.76 44.29 25.10
CA GLU A 130 3.46 43.13 24.49
C GLU A 130 4.78 43.59 23.88
N VAL A 131 4.75 44.75 23.24
CA VAL A 131 5.92 45.46 22.71
C VAL A 131 6.90 45.83 23.83
N GLY A 132 6.41 46.26 25.00
CA GLY A 132 7.26 46.55 26.15
C GLY A 132 8.02 45.33 26.66
N LEU A 133 7.36 44.17 26.65
CA LEU A 133 7.96 42.89 27.04
C LEU A 133 8.96 42.38 25.99
N GLN A 134 8.70 42.60 24.69
CA GLN A 134 9.68 42.33 23.63
C GLN A 134 10.94 43.18 23.82
N ASN A 135 10.77 44.49 24.03
CA ASN A 135 11.89 45.42 24.25
C ASN A 135 12.67 45.08 25.52
N PHE A 136 11.98 44.61 26.57
CA PHE A 136 12.59 44.03 27.76
C PHE A 136 13.48 42.84 27.40
N PHE A 137 12.97 41.85 26.67
CA PHE A 137 13.78 40.69 26.25
C PHE A 137 14.96 41.11 25.37
N SER A 138 14.77 42.00 24.38
CA SER A 138 15.87 42.47 23.53
C SER A 138 17.01 43.12 24.33
N LEU A 139 16.69 43.94 25.34
CA LEU A 139 17.71 44.52 26.23
C LEU A 139 18.48 43.44 26.98
N PHE A 140 17.77 42.53 27.65
CA PHE A 140 18.39 41.54 28.51
C PHE A 140 19.11 40.43 27.73
N LEU A 141 18.69 40.14 26.49
CA LEU A 141 19.43 39.26 25.58
C LEU A 141 20.75 39.90 25.15
N VAL A 142 20.77 41.19 24.77
CA VAL A 142 22.01 41.92 24.47
C VAL A 142 22.95 41.92 25.68
N LEU A 143 22.41 42.18 26.88
CA LEU A 143 23.20 42.12 28.10
C LEU A 143 23.74 40.72 28.40
N ALA A 144 22.93 39.66 28.20
CA ALA A 144 23.35 38.27 28.43
C ALA A 144 24.42 37.79 27.42
N ILE A 145 24.46 38.37 26.22
CA ILE A 145 25.52 38.09 25.25
C ILE A 145 26.85 38.67 25.73
N ILE A 146 26.84 39.91 26.23
CA ILE A 146 28.06 40.72 26.48
C ILE A 146 28.60 40.55 27.90
N VAL A 147 27.72 40.30 28.86
CA VAL A 147 28.03 40.14 30.29
C VAL A 147 27.94 38.65 30.67
N GLU A 148 28.23 38.33 31.93
CA GLU A 148 28.01 37.01 32.53
C GLU A 148 26.54 36.56 32.41
N THR A 149 26.31 35.53 31.60
CA THR A 149 24.97 35.08 31.18
C THR A 149 24.08 34.67 32.35
N GLU A 150 24.59 33.85 33.27
CA GLU A 150 23.82 33.32 34.40
C GLU A 150 23.28 34.41 35.31
N ASP A 151 24.12 35.41 35.59
CA ASP A 151 23.82 36.55 36.44
C ASP A 151 22.66 37.39 35.86
N ILE A 152 22.66 37.57 34.54
CA ILE A 152 21.60 38.27 33.81
C ILE A 152 20.32 37.43 33.76
N VAL A 153 20.42 36.16 33.36
CA VAL A 153 19.26 35.28 33.20
C VAL A 153 18.56 35.06 34.53
N SER A 154 19.30 34.75 35.61
CA SER A 154 18.76 34.61 36.95
C SER A 154 17.95 35.84 37.37
N ARG A 155 18.49 37.04 37.14
CA ARG A 155 17.78 38.28 37.43
C ARG A 155 16.53 38.47 36.56
N VAL A 156 16.59 38.12 35.28
CA VAL A 156 15.41 38.20 34.40
C VAL A 156 14.31 37.27 34.90
N LEU A 157 14.64 36.07 35.35
CA LEU A 157 13.67 35.13 35.93
C LEU A 157 12.99 35.73 37.17
N ASP A 158 13.74 36.33 38.09
CA ASP A 158 13.18 37.03 39.26
C ASP A 158 12.21 38.16 38.85
N LEU A 159 12.57 38.93 37.82
CA LEU A 159 11.75 40.03 37.33
C LEU A 159 10.46 39.54 36.66
N LEU A 160 10.53 38.42 35.93
CA LEU A 160 9.36 37.81 35.30
C LEU A 160 8.41 37.20 36.33
N ASP A 161 8.90 36.75 37.49
CA ASP A 161 8.07 36.23 38.58
C ASP A 161 7.19 37.33 39.24
N PHE A 162 7.42 38.62 38.93
CA PHE A 162 6.49 39.70 39.28
C PHE A 162 5.18 39.70 38.46
N LEU A 163 5.13 38.96 37.37
CA LEU A 163 3.94 38.83 36.52
C LEU A 163 3.00 37.78 37.10
N THR A 164 1.80 38.19 37.52
CA THR A 164 0.80 37.29 38.09
C THR A 164 0.16 36.38 37.03
N PRO A 165 0.04 35.06 37.24
CA PRO A 165 -0.47 34.11 36.23
C PRO A 165 -1.86 34.43 35.68
N SER A 166 -2.74 35.04 36.48
CA SER A 166 -4.12 35.39 36.14
C SER A 166 -4.27 36.62 35.24
N SER A 167 -3.25 37.48 35.16
CA SER A 167 -3.29 38.74 34.39
C SER A 167 -2.53 38.67 33.06
N ILE A 168 -1.97 37.51 32.70
CA ILE A 168 -1.13 37.34 31.51
C ILE A 168 -1.97 36.80 30.36
N THR A 169 -2.07 37.58 29.29
CA THR A 169 -2.69 37.14 28.03
C THR A 169 -1.90 35.98 27.40
N THR A 170 -2.55 35.16 26.59
CA THR A 170 -1.89 34.04 25.88
C THR A 170 -0.70 34.52 25.03
N ALA A 171 -0.85 35.66 24.35
CA ALA A 171 0.21 36.25 23.52
C ALA A 171 1.42 36.71 24.36
N ARG A 172 1.19 37.38 25.50
CA ARG A 172 2.28 37.68 26.46
C ARG A 172 2.97 36.42 26.96
N ARG A 173 2.22 35.36 27.27
CA ARG A 173 2.80 34.09 27.74
C ARG A 173 3.65 33.42 26.66
N ALA A 174 3.18 33.40 25.43
CA ALA A 174 3.95 32.90 24.29
C ALA A 174 5.25 33.69 24.11
N LEU A 175 5.20 35.02 24.27
CA LEU A 175 6.39 35.86 24.23
C LEU A 175 7.37 35.58 25.37
N ILE A 176 6.88 35.32 26.59
CA ILE A 176 7.72 34.90 27.72
C ILE A 176 8.44 33.57 27.41
N TRP A 177 7.73 32.60 26.83
CA TRP A 177 8.33 31.34 26.42
C TRP A 177 9.40 31.53 25.34
N ARG A 178 9.15 32.35 24.31
CA ARG A 178 10.17 32.71 23.32
C ARG A 178 11.40 33.36 23.97
N GLY A 179 11.20 34.24 24.93
CA GLY A 179 12.29 34.84 25.70
C GLY A 179 13.10 33.80 26.47
N HIS A 180 12.44 32.86 27.17
CA HIS A 180 13.13 31.75 27.83
C HIS A 180 13.92 30.88 26.85
N PHE A 181 13.34 30.51 25.71
CA PHE A 181 14.05 29.75 24.67
C PHE A 181 15.21 30.53 24.05
N ALA A 182 15.10 31.85 23.89
CA ALA A 182 16.23 32.67 23.44
C ALA A 182 17.39 32.65 24.44
N PHE A 183 17.12 32.63 25.75
CA PHE A 183 18.17 32.42 26.76
C PHE A 183 18.73 30.99 26.76
N LEU A 184 17.88 29.97 26.57
CA LEU A 184 18.34 28.59 26.38
C LEU A 184 19.30 28.47 25.19
N LEU A 185 18.99 29.13 24.07
CA LEU A 185 19.86 29.18 22.90
C LEU A 185 21.22 29.84 23.21
N ILE A 186 21.25 30.94 24.00
CA ILE A 186 22.53 31.53 24.45
C ILE A 186 23.33 30.55 25.30
N TYR A 187 22.67 29.84 26.23
CA TYR A 187 23.36 28.83 27.04
C TYR A 187 23.93 27.72 26.18
N VAL A 188 23.19 27.21 25.19
CA VAL A 188 23.67 26.19 24.26
C VAL A 188 24.87 26.69 23.46
N GLU A 189 24.83 27.92 22.94
CA GLU A 189 25.94 28.52 22.18
C GLU A 189 27.18 28.76 23.02
N LYS A 190 27.01 29.08 24.30
CA LYS A 190 28.10 29.23 25.28
C LYS A 190 28.48 27.90 25.95
N ASN A 191 27.92 26.77 25.50
CA ASN A 191 28.17 25.43 26.02
C ASN A 191 27.92 25.30 27.55
N MET A 192 26.83 25.90 28.03
CA MET A 192 26.40 25.93 29.43
C MET A 192 25.23 24.97 29.65
N ASP A 193 25.14 24.37 30.84
CA ASP A 193 24.04 23.46 31.18
C ASP A 193 22.69 24.21 31.19
N ILE A 194 21.67 23.62 30.57
CA ILE A 194 20.35 24.24 30.46
C ILE A 194 19.33 23.69 31.45
N SER A 195 19.70 22.76 32.34
CA SER A 195 18.76 21.99 33.16
C SER A 195 17.76 22.85 33.95
N ALA A 196 18.24 23.87 34.68
CA ALA A 196 17.40 24.69 35.56
C ALA A 196 16.32 25.46 34.80
N LEU A 197 16.69 26.09 33.67
CA LEU A 197 15.75 26.85 32.85
C LEU A 197 14.85 25.90 32.02
N ALA A 198 15.40 24.81 31.51
CA ALA A 198 14.65 23.78 30.78
C ALA A 198 13.55 23.20 31.66
N GLU A 199 13.83 22.83 32.91
CA GLU A 199 12.84 22.30 33.85
C GLU A 199 11.73 23.31 34.17
N LYS A 200 12.06 24.60 34.38
CA LYS A 200 11.06 25.66 34.62
C LYS A 200 10.08 25.77 33.46
N VAL A 201 10.57 25.82 32.22
CA VAL A 201 9.72 25.95 31.02
C VAL A 201 8.97 24.63 30.73
N SER A 202 9.62 23.49 30.88
CA SER A 202 9.04 22.15 30.73
C SER A 202 7.85 21.91 31.66
N ASN A 203 7.96 22.31 32.93
CA ASN A 203 6.87 22.18 33.90
C ASN A 203 5.68 23.06 33.50
N ALA A 204 5.93 24.29 33.04
CA ALA A 204 4.88 25.17 32.54
C ALA A 204 4.20 24.61 31.29
N PHE A 205 4.95 23.95 30.39
CA PHE A 205 4.41 23.23 29.24
C PHE A 205 3.54 22.06 29.65
N CYS A 206 3.99 21.23 30.60
CA CYS A 206 3.26 20.05 31.08
C CYS A 206 1.86 20.42 31.60
N GLU A 207 1.77 21.48 32.42
CA GLU A 207 0.49 21.96 32.93
C GLU A 207 -0.46 22.44 31.81
N LYS A 208 0.08 23.08 30.75
CA LYS A 208 -0.72 23.52 29.61
C LYS A 208 -1.11 22.38 28.67
N ALA A 209 -0.28 21.37 28.51
CA ALA A 209 -0.60 20.16 27.78
C ALA A 209 -1.75 19.38 28.46
N LYS A 210 -1.73 19.32 29.80
CA LYS A 210 -2.81 18.75 30.61
C LYS A 210 -4.13 19.51 30.42
N GLU A 211 -4.10 20.83 30.45
CA GLU A 211 -5.28 21.67 30.18
C GLU A 211 -5.83 21.43 28.76
N PHE A 212 -4.94 21.31 27.77
CA PHE A 212 -5.31 21.06 26.38
C PHE A 212 -5.97 19.68 26.17
N LEU A 213 -5.52 18.65 26.89
CA LEU A 213 -6.12 17.31 26.85
C LEU A 213 -7.55 17.29 27.40
N VAL A 214 -7.82 18.05 28.46
CA VAL A 214 -9.14 18.14 29.09
C VAL A 214 -10.11 19.01 28.27
N THR A 215 -9.61 20.01 27.55
CA THR A 215 -10.40 20.97 26.77
C THR A 215 -10.89 20.36 25.45
N LYS A 216 -12.09 19.77 25.45
CA LYS A 216 -12.66 19.08 24.27
C LYS A 216 -13.63 19.90 23.42
N ASN A 217 -14.35 20.88 24.00
CA ASN A 217 -15.52 21.51 23.35
C ASN A 217 -15.38 23.01 23.06
N ASP A 218 -14.39 23.70 23.64
CA ASP A 218 -14.15 25.13 23.36
C ASP A 218 -13.05 25.31 22.31
N HIS A 219 -13.47 25.62 21.07
CA HIS A 219 -12.56 25.85 19.95
C HIS A 219 -11.63 27.06 20.16
N THR A 220 -12.11 28.12 20.82
CA THR A 220 -11.33 29.34 21.00
C THR A 220 -10.26 29.17 22.07
N GLN A 221 -10.61 28.56 23.21
CA GLN A 221 -9.66 28.21 24.25
C GLN A 221 -8.64 27.20 23.73
N ARG A 222 -9.09 26.19 22.96
CA ARG A 222 -8.20 25.21 22.34
C ARG A 222 -7.18 25.87 21.40
N GLN A 223 -7.62 26.77 20.53
CA GLN A 223 -6.72 27.47 19.60
C GLN A 223 -5.69 28.33 20.35
N ASN A 224 -6.10 29.00 21.43
CA ASN A 224 -5.21 29.78 22.28
C ASN A 224 -4.16 28.89 22.98
N LEU A 225 -4.59 27.75 23.55
CA LEU A 225 -3.68 26.78 24.15
C LEU A 225 -2.71 26.19 23.11
N TRP A 226 -3.22 25.85 21.92
CA TRP A 226 -2.39 25.33 20.84
C TRP A 226 -1.32 26.33 20.40
N THR A 227 -1.66 27.62 20.26
CA THR A 227 -0.69 28.67 19.90
C THR A 227 0.48 28.75 20.89
N LEU A 228 0.18 28.53 22.18
CA LEU A 228 1.18 28.49 23.23
C LEU A 228 2.02 27.20 23.15
N LEU A 229 1.37 26.04 23.00
CA LEU A 229 2.03 24.73 22.89
C LEU A 229 2.92 24.63 21.64
N SER A 230 2.48 25.17 20.50
CA SER A 230 3.29 25.24 19.28
C SER A 230 4.52 26.12 19.48
N THR A 231 4.41 27.23 20.22
CA THR A 231 5.56 28.08 20.56
C THR A 231 6.61 27.32 21.38
N TYR A 232 6.19 26.41 22.26
CA TYR A 232 7.12 25.53 22.98
C TYR A 232 7.78 24.52 22.05
N ILE A 233 7.00 23.85 21.19
CA ILE A 233 7.51 22.87 20.23
C ILE A 233 8.55 23.51 19.30
N ASP A 234 8.24 24.68 18.74
CA ASP A 234 9.15 25.44 17.88
C ASP A 234 10.44 25.82 18.64
N GLY A 235 10.32 26.30 19.88
CA GLY A 235 11.48 26.65 20.72
C GLY A 235 12.36 25.45 21.07
N VAL A 236 11.77 24.29 21.38
CA VAL A 236 12.55 23.05 21.60
C VAL A 236 13.23 22.63 20.31
N GLN A 237 12.55 22.72 19.16
CA GLN A 237 13.16 22.39 17.87
C GLN A 237 14.40 23.24 17.60
N GLU A 238 14.31 24.56 17.78
CA GLU A 238 15.44 25.50 17.60
C GLU A 238 16.62 25.14 18.51
N VAL A 239 16.36 24.78 19.78
CA VAL A 239 17.41 24.34 20.73
C VAL A 239 18.12 23.08 20.25
N PHE A 240 17.37 22.09 19.76
CA PHE A 240 17.94 20.84 19.25
C PHE A 240 18.74 21.04 17.96
N GLU A 241 18.24 21.88 17.04
CA GLU A 241 18.93 22.22 15.80
C GLU A 241 20.25 22.97 16.07
N THR A 242 20.26 23.85 17.06
CA THR A 242 21.43 24.66 17.45
C THR A 242 22.47 23.83 18.24
N SER A 243 22.04 22.89 19.09
CA SER A 243 22.95 22.10 19.93
C SER A 243 23.81 21.16 19.11
N CYS A 244 25.14 21.26 19.24
CA CYS A 244 26.10 20.46 18.48
C CYS A 244 26.12 18.97 18.87
N TYR A 245 25.98 18.68 20.16
CA TYR A 245 26.24 17.35 20.76
C TYR A 245 25.12 16.81 21.66
N LEU A 246 24.05 17.57 21.92
CA LEU A 246 22.97 17.18 22.83
C LEU A 246 23.49 16.70 24.21
N SER A 247 24.35 17.53 24.80
CA SER A 247 25.11 17.21 26.02
C SER A 247 24.84 18.15 27.19
N LEU A 248 23.84 19.03 27.08
CA LEU A 248 23.57 20.14 27.99
C LEU A 248 22.25 19.97 28.76
N SER A 249 21.81 18.72 28.95
CA SER A 249 20.52 18.38 29.57
C SER A 249 19.28 18.68 28.70
N GLU A 250 19.41 18.63 27.36
CA GLU A 250 18.30 18.86 26.43
C GLU A 250 17.16 17.83 26.57
N GLU A 251 17.42 16.65 27.14
CA GLU A 251 16.39 15.64 27.42
C GLU A 251 15.29 16.16 28.35
N LYS A 252 15.59 17.16 29.19
CA LYS A 252 14.63 17.77 30.11
C LYS A 252 13.51 18.51 29.39
N LEU A 253 13.74 18.95 28.15
CA LEU A 253 12.74 19.59 27.30
C LEU A 253 11.74 18.57 26.72
N LEU A 254 12.13 17.31 26.61
CA LEU A 254 11.30 16.19 26.13
C LEU A 254 10.56 15.51 27.31
N ASN A 255 9.78 16.28 28.05
CA ASN A 255 9.12 15.82 29.27
C ASN A 255 7.80 15.06 29.02
N ASP A 256 7.18 14.59 30.11
CA ASP A 256 5.98 13.75 30.08
C ASP A 256 4.72 14.50 29.60
N GLY A 257 4.75 15.83 29.49
CA GLY A 257 3.68 16.63 28.88
C GLY A 257 3.35 16.21 27.44
N PHE A 258 4.33 15.67 26.70
CA PHE A 258 4.09 15.12 25.36
C PHE A 258 3.18 13.88 25.38
N THR A 259 3.21 13.08 26.45
CA THR A 259 2.30 11.94 26.62
C THR A 259 0.83 12.39 26.75
N MET A 260 0.60 13.59 27.28
CA MET A 260 -0.73 14.21 27.39
C MET A 260 -1.13 14.94 26.12
N LEU A 261 -0.16 15.57 25.43
CA LEU A 261 -0.38 16.34 24.21
C LEU A 261 -0.78 15.45 23.03
N LEU A 262 -0.04 14.37 22.78
CA LEU A 262 -0.21 13.53 21.58
C LEU A 262 -1.63 12.97 21.42
N PRO A 263 -2.28 12.39 22.45
CA PRO A 263 -3.66 11.93 22.36
C PRO A 263 -4.68 13.05 22.16
N ALA A 264 -4.33 14.29 22.52
CA ALA A 264 -5.20 15.44 22.38
C ALA A 264 -5.17 16.03 20.97
N CYS A 265 -4.04 15.94 20.25
CA CYS A 265 -3.82 16.53 18.93
C CYS A 265 -4.71 15.90 17.83
N ARG A 266 -5.14 16.73 16.87
CA ARG A 266 -5.94 16.30 15.70
C ARG A 266 -5.40 16.90 14.40
N GLY A 267 -5.45 16.13 13.31
CA GLY A 267 -5.13 16.60 11.96
C GLY A 267 -3.78 17.33 11.90
N ALA A 268 -3.81 18.61 11.51
CA ALA A 268 -2.62 19.46 11.37
C ALA A 268 -1.80 19.61 12.67
N GLU A 269 -2.45 19.62 13.84
CA GLU A 269 -1.76 19.68 15.14
C GLU A 269 -0.86 18.45 15.32
N LEU A 270 -1.41 17.26 15.04
CA LEU A 270 -0.67 16.01 15.14
C LEU A 270 0.45 15.96 14.09
N SER A 271 0.18 16.40 12.86
CA SER A 271 1.21 16.48 11.82
C SER A 271 2.38 17.37 12.22
N MET A 272 2.12 18.53 12.87
CA MET A 272 3.18 19.40 13.39
C MET A 272 4.04 18.71 14.45
N VAL A 273 3.42 18.06 15.44
CA VAL A 273 4.18 17.35 16.50
C VAL A 273 4.99 16.19 15.92
N LEU A 274 4.44 15.44 14.96
CA LEU A 274 5.16 14.34 14.32
C LEU A 274 6.32 14.81 13.44
N ASN A 275 6.18 15.95 12.75
CA ASN A 275 7.27 16.58 12.00
C ASN A 275 8.38 17.06 12.93
N PHE A 276 8.04 17.75 14.03
CA PHE A 276 8.98 18.12 15.08
C PHE A 276 9.77 16.89 15.57
N LEU A 277 9.07 15.79 15.84
CA LEU A 277 9.68 14.55 16.31
C LEU A 277 10.64 13.94 15.28
N GLN A 278 10.35 14.05 13.99
CA GLN A 278 11.28 13.63 12.93
C GLN A 278 12.56 14.48 12.92
N VAL A 279 12.45 15.79 13.11
CA VAL A 279 13.61 16.69 13.21
C VAL A 279 14.48 16.29 14.41
N VAL A 280 13.88 16.09 15.58
CA VAL A 280 14.60 15.67 16.79
C VAL A 280 15.26 14.29 16.61
N LEU A 281 14.55 13.32 16.03
CA LEU A 281 15.10 12.00 15.72
C LEU A 281 16.28 12.08 14.76
N ALA A 282 16.15 12.83 13.66
CA ALA A 282 17.22 13.03 12.69
C ALA A 282 18.45 13.68 13.34
N ARG A 283 18.23 14.70 14.20
CA ARG A 283 19.30 15.36 14.93
C ARG A 283 20.02 14.40 15.87
N LEU A 284 19.29 13.66 16.70
CA LEU A 284 19.86 12.68 17.63
C LEU A 284 20.70 11.63 16.91
N ARG A 285 20.20 11.09 15.79
CA ARG A 285 20.92 10.11 14.97
C ARG A 285 22.21 10.70 14.38
N SER A 286 22.15 11.92 13.84
CA SER A 286 23.34 12.62 13.33
C SER A 286 24.40 12.91 14.41
N VAL A 287 23.96 13.15 15.65
CA VAL A 287 24.86 13.33 16.80
C VAL A 287 25.46 12.00 17.19
N HIS A 288 24.65 10.94 17.27
CA HIS A 288 25.11 9.61 17.61
C HIS A 288 26.14 9.08 16.62
N GLU A 289 25.91 9.23 15.30
CA GLU A 289 26.89 8.86 14.27
C GLU A 289 28.23 9.58 14.48
N ARG A 290 28.22 10.89 14.76
CA ARG A 290 29.43 11.68 15.04
C ARG A 290 30.14 11.24 16.33
N VAL A 291 29.40 10.88 17.37
CA VAL A 291 29.96 10.41 18.65
C VAL A 291 30.54 9.00 18.52
N SER A 292 29.89 8.13 17.74
CA SER A 292 30.31 6.74 17.52
C SER A 292 31.52 6.61 16.58
N GLN A 293 31.72 7.55 15.65
CA GLN A 293 32.86 7.53 14.71
C GLN A 293 34.20 7.96 15.33
N GLY A 294 34.22 8.55 16.54
CA GLY A 294 35.43 9.03 17.21
C GLY A 294 36.15 10.17 16.45
N PRO A 295 37.14 10.85 17.06
CA PRO A 295 37.93 11.84 16.33
C PRO A 295 38.77 11.13 15.27
N GLN A 296 38.61 11.51 14.00
CA GLN A 296 39.48 11.01 12.94
C GLN A 296 40.94 11.33 13.28
N LEU A 297 41.79 10.31 13.21
CA LEU A 297 43.22 10.34 13.45
C LEU A 297 43.90 11.22 12.37
N GLY A 298 43.89 12.55 12.54
CA GLY A 298 44.47 13.47 11.57
C GLY A 298 44.31 14.97 11.85
N SER A 299 43.42 15.39 12.77
CA SER A 299 43.34 16.80 13.17
C SER A 299 44.11 17.03 14.47
N THR A 300 45.28 17.64 14.37
CA THR A 300 46.10 18.12 15.49
C THR A 300 45.47 19.37 16.13
N ALA A 301 44.28 19.24 16.70
CA ALA A 301 43.66 20.26 17.54
C ALA A 301 43.67 19.79 19.02
N PRO A 302 44.16 20.58 20.00
CA PRO A 302 44.34 20.13 21.38
C PRO A 302 43.06 19.85 22.20
N ASP A 303 41.85 20.06 21.66
CA ASP A 303 40.58 19.98 22.42
C ASP A 303 39.72 18.74 22.12
N ALA A 304 40.25 17.73 21.44
CA ALA A 304 39.46 16.59 20.93
C ALA A 304 39.25 15.43 21.92
N GLN A 305 38.98 15.70 23.20
CA GLN A 305 38.39 14.70 24.11
C GLN A 305 36.89 15.01 24.29
N LEU A 306 36.04 14.28 23.57
CA LEU A 306 34.59 14.25 23.85
C LEU A 306 34.40 13.83 25.33
N PRO A 307 33.79 14.67 26.19
CA PRO A 307 33.60 14.32 27.59
C PRO A 307 32.77 13.03 27.71
N LEU A 308 33.15 12.12 28.61
CA LEU A 308 32.35 10.93 28.97
C LEU A 308 30.88 11.30 29.30
N VAL A 309 30.67 12.50 29.84
CA VAL A 309 29.37 13.12 30.14
C VAL A 309 28.51 13.31 28.88
N ALA A 310 29.09 13.72 27.75
CA ALA A 310 28.38 13.87 26.48
C ALA A 310 27.87 12.52 25.93
N LYS A 311 28.50 11.39 26.33
CA LYS A 311 28.01 10.06 25.96
C LYS A 311 26.74 9.66 26.72
N GLU A 312 26.47 10.20 27.91
CA GLU A 312 25.30 9.83 28.71
C GLU A 312 24.05 10.67 28.36
N HIS A 313 24.22 11.96 28.08
CA HIS A 313 23.08 12.86 27.83
C HIS A 313 22.36 12.61 26.50
N HIS A 314 23.06 12.39 25.38
CA HIS A 314 22.37 12.06 24.12
C HIS A 314 21.61 10.71 24.22
N LEU A 315 22.08 9.77 25.06
CA LEU A 315 21.35 8.53 25.37
C LEU A 315 20.13 8.79 26.28
N ALA A 316 20.19 9.82 27.13
CA ALA A 316 19.04 10.27 27.91
C ALA A 316 17.96 10.88 27.02
N VAL A 317 18.33 11.62 25.98
CA VAL A 317 17.41 12.09 24.92
C VAL A 317 16.73 10.91 24.25
N ALA A 318 17.48 9.86 23.84
CA ALA A 318 16.90 8.65 23.27
C ALA A 318 15.87 8.01 24.23
N SER A 319 16.21 7.93 25.52
CA SER A 319 15.33 7.38 26.56
C SER A 319 14.03 8.19 26.71
N ALA A 320 14.13 9.53 26.66
CA ALA A 320 12.96 10.42 26.71
C ALA A 320 12.04 10.23 25.50
N LEU A 321 12.61 10.08 24.29
CA LEU A 321 11.84 9.80 23.06
C LEU A 321 11.05 8.49 23.16
N TRP A 322 11.71 7.42 23.59
CA TRP A 322 11.10 6.11 23.79
C TRP A 322 10.01 6.13 24.87
N ARG A 323 10.22 6.87 25.97
CA ARG A 323 9.25 6.95 27.06
C ARG A 323 8.02 7.78 26.69
N ASN A 324 8.23 8.95 26.09
CA ASN A 324 7.20 9.98 26.02
C ASN A 324 6.42 10.03 24.70
N PHE A 325 6.98 9.47 23.61
CA PHE A 325 6.37 9.53 22.28
C PHE A 325 5.99 8.15 21.72
N PHE A 326 6.86 7.16 21.87
CA PHE A 326 6.65 5.84 21.26
C PHE A 326 5.36 5.11 21.69
N PRO A 327 4.92 5.13 22.97
CA PRO A 327 3.69 4.45 23.37
C PRO A 327 2.47 4.92 22.60
N TYR A 328 2.40 6.22 22.29
CA TYR A 328 1.34 6.78 21.47
C TYR A 328 1.42 6.24 20.03
N LEU A 329 2.60 6.27 19.39
CA LEU A 329 2.78 5.73 18.03
C LEU A 329 2.35 4.26 17.95
N LYS A 330 2.75 3.45 18.94
CA LYS A 330 2.36 2.04 19.06
C LYS A 330 0.85 1.87 19.20
N SER A 331 0.15 2.76 19.91
CA SER A 331 -1.31 2.72 20.04
C SER A 331 -2.04 3.06 18.74
N GLN A 332 -1.48 3.96 17.92
CA GLN A 332 -2.12 4.44 16.69
C GLN A 332 -2.05 3.44 15.52
N ARG A 333 -1.21 2.40 15.62
CA ARG A 333 -1.05 1.37 14.57
C ARG A 333 -2.37 0.66 14.22
N MET A 334 -3.30 0.57 15.18
CA MET A 334 -4.60 -0.10 15.08
C MET A 334 -5.78 0.88 15.09
N SER A 335 -5.54 2.17 14.83
CA SER A 335 -6.60 3.18 14.84
C SER A 335 -7.72 2.84 13.86
N GLN A 336 -8.97 3.20 14.17
CA GLN A 336 -10.10 2.97 13.27
C GLN A 336 -10.13 3.95 12.09
N THR A 337 -9.40 5.06 12.18
CA THR A 337 -9.27 6.06 11.11
C THR A 337 -7.93 5.90 10.39
N PRO A 338 -7.87 6.18 9.08
CA PRO A 338 -6.62 6.12 8.33
C PRO A 338 -5.56 7.04 8.99
N PRO A 339 -4.37 6.50 9.31
CA PRO A 339 -3.35 7.24 10.04
C PRO A 339 -2.71 8.34 9.19
N SER A 340 -2.23 9.41 9.84
CA SER A 340 -1.45 10.47 9.20
C SER A 340 -0.21 9.88 8.52
N PRO A 341 0.19 10.33 7.32
CA PRO A 341 1.38 9.81 6.64
C PRO A 341 2.66 10.00 7.47
N GLN A 342 2.76 11.10 8.21
CA GLN A 342 3.87 11.39 9.13
C GLN A 342 4.03 10.33 10.23
N LEU A 343 2.98 9.58 10.57
CA LEU A 343 3.05 8.51 11.57
C LEU A 343 4.00 7.40 11.11
N ALA A 344 3.93 7.04 9.82
CA ALA A 344 4.80 6.02 9.22
C ALA A 344 6.27 6.47 9.22
N ASP A 345 6.51 7.73 8.87
CA ASP A 345 7.83 8.35 8.79
C ASP A 345 8.48 8.43 10.18
N THR A 346 7.71 8.85 11.19
CA THR A 346 8.16 8.88 12.58
C THR A 346 8.42 7.45 13.09
N ALA A 347 7.55 6.48 12.80
CA ALA A 347 7.78 5.08 13.17
C ALA A 347 9.06 4.52 12.53
N ALA A 348 9.32 4.85 11.26
CA ALA A 348 10.58 4.49 10.59
C ALA A 348 11.78 5.15 11.27
N GLY A 349 11.67 6.42 11.68
CA GLY A 349 12.67 7.12 12.48
C GLY A 349 13.00 6.42 13.80
N PHE A 350 11.99 5.91 14.51
CA PHE A 350 12.19 5.08 15.71
C PHE A 350 12.82 3.72 15.40
N THR A 351 12.50 3.11 14.27
CA THR A 351 13.15 1.85 13.85
C THR A 351 14.63 2.06 13.59
N LEU A 352 15.00 3.17 12.96
CA LEU A 352 16.39 3.53 12.74
C LEU A 352 17.09 3.96 14.06
N LEU A 353 16.38 4.62 14.97
CA LEU A 353 16.90 4.87 16.32
C LEU A 353 17.15 3.57 17.09
N ALA A 354 16.29 2.56 16.95
CA ALA A 354 16.47 1.24 17.54
C ALA A 354 17.65 0.48 16.93
N LEU A 355 18.01 0.79 15.69
CA LEU A 355 19.20 0.27 15.02
C LEU A 355 20.46 0.92 15.57
N ASP A 356 20.46 2.25 15.69
CA ASP A 356 21.62 3.03 16.15
C ASP A 356 21.88 2.84 17.65
N ILE A 357 20.82 2.87 18.48
CA ILE A 357 20.89 2.84 19.95
C ILE A 357 19.96 1.74 20.52
N PRO A 358 20.28 0.44 20.30
CA PRO A 358 19.40 -0.66 20.70
C PRO A 358 19.24 -0.78 22.22
N SER A 359 20.24 -0.37 23.00
CA SER A 359 20.24 -0.49 24.48
C SER A 359 19.23 0.40 25.19
N LYS A 360 18.76 1.48 24.54
CA LYS A 360 17.80 2.44 25.12
C LYS A 360 16.36 2.22 24.65
N ALA A 361 16.12 1.27 23.76
CA ALA A 361 14.77 0.88 23.41
C ALA A 361 14.03 0.28 24.62
N LEU A 362 12.71 0.48 24.67
CA LEU A 362 11.86 -0.01 25.75
C LEU A 362 12.01 -1.53 25.97
N SER A 363 11.85 -1.97 27.22
CA SER A 363 12.02 -3.37 27.62
C SER A 363 11.07 -4.33 26.90
N ASP A 364 9.91 -3.86 26.42
CA ASP A 364 8.95 -4.66 25.65
C ASP A 364 9.40 -4.94 24.21
N LEU A 365 10.41 -4.22 23.71
CA LEU A 365 11.00 -4.42 22.38
C LEU A 365 12.28 -5.28 22.41
N GLN A 366 12.90 -5.45 23.58
CA GLN A 366 14.10 -6.26 23.78
C GLN A 366 13.80 -7.77 23.61
N PRO A 367 14.80 -8.60 23.22
CA PRO A 367 16.22 -8.30 23.01
C PRO A 367 16.57 -7.78 21.59
N GLN A 368 15.62 -7.80 20.66
CA GLN A 368 15.83 -7.40 19.27
C GLN A 368 14.89 -6.26 18.86
N PRO A 369 15.18 -5.01 19.27
CA PRO A 369 14.24 -3.90 19.13
C PRO A 369 13.94 -3.55 17.67
N VAL A 370 14.91 -3.65 16.76
CA VAL A 370 14.70 -3.45 15.32
C VAL A 370 13.71 -4.48 14.74
N LEU A 371 13.87 -5.75 15.11
CA LEU A 371 12.98 -6.81 14.65
C LEU A 371 11.56 -6.63 15.21
N SER A 372 11.46 -6.28 16.49
CA SER A 372 10.18 -5.97 17.15
C SER A 372 9.47 -4.80 16.46
N MET A 373 10.20 -3.75 16.08
CA MET A 373 9.65 -2.61 15.33
C MET A 373 9.15 -3.00 13.94
N MET A 374 9.93 -3.78 13.18
CA MET A 374 9.51 -4.31 11.88
C MET A 374 8.25 -5.17 11.99
N ARG A 375 8.13 -5.99 13.03
CA ARG A 375 6.91 -6.75 13.30
C ARG A 375 5.73 -5.84 13.61
N LEU A 376 5.92 -4.83 14.47
CA LEU A 376 4.83 -3.95 14.92
C LEU A 376 4.23 -3.07 13.82
N PHE A 377 5.05 -2.55 12.90
CA PHE A 377 4.61 -1.56 11.90
C PHE A 377 4.72 -2.04 10.44
N GLY A 378 5.62 -2.97 10.15
CA GLY A 378 5.87 -3.45 8.78
C GLY A 378 5.16 -4.76 8.45
N TRP A 379 5.29 -5.77 9.31
CA TRP A 379 4.92 -7.16 8.99
C TRP A 379 3.66 -7.68 9.70
N ASP A 380 3.07 -6.91 10.62
CA ASP A 380 1.80 -7.29 11.25
C ASP A 380 0.63 -7.09 10.27
N ASP A 381 -0.08 -8.18 10.01
CA ASP A 381 -1.28 -8.25 9.17
C ASP A 381 -2.44 -7.35 9.65
N MET A 382 -2.36 -6.80 10.87
CA MET A 382 -3.40 -5.96 11.46
C MET A 382 -3.23 -4.47 11.18
N VAL A 383 -2.02 -4.04 10.79
CA VAL A 383 -1.70 -2.63 10.52
C VAL A 383 -2.25 -2.18 9.17
N TRP A 384 -2.64 -0.91 9.04
CA TRP A 384 -3.15 -0.34 7.78
C TRP A 384 -2.16 -0.48 6.61
N PRO A 385 -2.60 -0.93 5.41
CA PRO A 385 -1.73 -1.04 4.24
C PRO A 385 -1.02 0.26 3.84
N GLN A 386 -1.69 1.41 4.02
CA GLN A 386 -1.12 2.73 3.71
C GLN A 386 0.07 3.08 4.62
N LEU A 387 -0.04 2.75 5.91
CA LEU A 387 1.04 2.94 6.86
C LEU A 387 2.21 2.03 6.51
N VAL A 388 1.93 0.75 6.26
CA VAL A 388 2.94 -0.27 5.91
C VAL A 388 3.70 0.14 4.65
N SER A 389 3.02 0.58 3.59
CA SER A 389 3.67 0.97 2.33
C SER A 389 4.62 2.14 2.50
N ARG A 390 4.23 3.16 3.29
CA ARG A 390 5.08 4.32 3.54
C ARG A 390 6.24 3.97 4.48
N TYR A 391 5.96 3.27 5.57
CA TYR A 391 6.95 2.84 6.56
C TYR A 391 8.05 1.97 5.93
N LEU A 392 7.68 0.97 5.14
CA LEU A 392 8.65 0.09 4.49
C LEU A 392 9.45 0.81 3.40
N SER A 393 8.84 1.74 2.64
CA SER A 393 9.58 2.54 1.65
C SER A 393 10.71 3.35 2.27
N HIS A 394 10.52 3.91 3.47
CA HIS A 394 11.59 4.64 4.18
C HIS A 394 12.73 3.75 4.69
N LEU A 395 12.46 2.46 4.92
CA LEU A 395 13.42 1.55 5.54
C LEU A 395 14.18 0.68 4.54
N ILE A 396 13.55 0.27 3.43
CA ILE A 396 14.18 -0.59 2.41
C ILE A 396 15.37 0.10 1.74
N GLU A 397 15.34 1.43 1.60
CA GLU A 397 16.46 2.19 1.02
C GLU A 397 17.68 2.27 1.94
N ASN A 398 17.53 1.97 3.23
CA ASN A 398 18.60 2.12 4.19
C ASN A 398 19.53 0.88 4.20
N SER A 399 20.74 1.03 3.66
CA SER A 399 21.73 -0.06 3.57
C SER A 399 22.15 -0.61 4.93
N SER A 400 22.27 0.25 5.96
CA SER A 400 22.67 -0.16 7.31
C SER A 400 21.67 -1.13 7.95
N LEU A 401 20.38 -1.00 7.62
CA LEU A 401 19.35 -1.91 8.11
C LEU A 401 19.50 -3.31 7.48
N CYS A 402 19.81 -3.37 6.19
CA CYS A 402 20.06 -4.64 5.49
C CYS A 402 21.32 -5.34 6.01
N GLU A 403 22.38 -4.58 6.29
CA GLU A 403 23.60 -5.08 6.92
C GLU A 403 23.32 -5.62 8.34
N ALA A 404 22.51 -4.90 9.13
CA ALA A 404 22.14 -5.32 10.47
C ALA A 404 21.32 -6.61 10.49
N PHE A 405 20.36 -6.79 9.57
CA PHE A 405 19.65 -8.07 9.48
C PHE A 405 20.56 -9.21 9.05
N SER A 406 21.52 -8.93 8.17
CA SER A 406 22.50 -9.92 7.71
C SER A 406 23.43 -10.34 8.85
N SER A 407 23.92 -9.39 9.66
CA SER A 407 24.78 -9.66 10.81
C SER A 407 24.04 -10.39 11.95
N MET A 408 22.75 -10.12 12.14
CA MET A 408 21.89 -10.84 13.08
C MET A 408 21.48 -12.25 12.58
N GLY A 409 21.92 -12.66 11.38
CA GLY A 409 21.58 -13.96 10.78
C GLY A 409 20.10 -14.09 10.41
N TYR A 410 19.37 -12.98 10.31
CA TYR A 410 17.94 -13.00 10.03
C TYR A 410 17.71 -12.98 8.51
N THR A 411 17.58 -14.16 7.90
CA THR A 411 17.50 -14.31 6.43
C THR A 411 16.09 -14.14 5.86
N SER A 412 15.05 -14.10 6.69
CA SER A 412 13.64 -14.05 6.24
C SER A 412 13.07 -12.64 6.08
N TYR A 413 13.79 -11.57 6.44
CA TYR A 413 13.23 -10.21 6.37
C TYR A 413 12.77 -9.81 4.96
N GLN A 414 13.51 -10.21 3.91
CA GLN A 414 13.13 -9.91 2.53
C GLN A 414 11.81 -10.60 2.17
N ALA A 415 11.64 -11.87 2.54
CA ALA A 415 10.40 -12.60 2.33
C ALA A 415 9.21 -12.00 3.09
N LEU A 416 9.40 -11.58 4.35
CA LEU A 416 8.36 -10.91 5.13
C LEU A 416 7.98 -9.54 4.56
N THR A 417 8.96 -8.82 4.00
CA THR A 417 8.74 -7.55 3.33
C THR A 417 7.98 -7.75 2.01
N VAL A 418 8.34 -8.77 1.21
CA VAL A 418 7.59 -9.19 0.01
C VAL A 418 6.16 -9.61 0.38
N ARG A 419 5.98 -10.36 1.48
CA ARG A 419 4.64 -10.74 1.98
C ARG A 419 3.79 -9.53 2.34
N SER A 420 4.38 -8.55 3.00
CA SER A 420 3.70 -7.31 3.36
C SER A 420 3.32 -6.49 2.13
N TRP A 421 4.20 -6.45 1.13
CA TRP A 421 3.90 -5.88 -0.19
C TRP A 421 2.74 -6.62 -0.89
N PHE A 422 2.79 -7.96 -0.94
CA PHE A 422 1.73 -8.79 -1.52
C PHE A 422 0.36 -8.46 -0.91
N ARG A 423 0.32 -8.37 0.43
CA ARG A 423 -0.87 -7.95 1.18
C ARG A 423 -1.31 -6.54 0.79
N CYS A 424 -0.41 -5.56 0.77
CA CYS A 424 -0.74 -4.17 0.44
C CYS A 424 -1.32 -4.04 -0.97
N VAL A 425 -0.77 -4.76 -1.95
CA VAL A 425 -1.31 -4.79 -3.32
C VAL A 425 -2.72 -5.38 -3.34
N LEU A 426 -2.96 -6.53 -2.68
CA LEU A 426 -4.31 -7.10 -2.61
C LEU A 426 -5.31 -6.17 -1.91
N GLN A 427 -4.88 -5.45 -0.89
CA GLN A 427 -5.73 -4.60 -0.06
C GLN A 427 -5.85 -3.15 -0.56
N MET A 428 -5.37 -2.86 -1.79
CA MET A 428 -5.24 -1.49 -2.26
C MET A 428 -6.55 -0.71 -2.42
N PHE A 429 -7.69 -1.41 -2.47
CA PHE A 429 -9.02 -0.84 -2.65
C PHE A 429 -9.85 -0.77 -1.37
N LEU A 430 -9.39 -1.29 -0.23
CA LEU A 430 -10.21 -1.35 1.00
C LEU A 430 -10.71 0.03 1.48
N ASP A 431 -9.91 1.08 1.25
CA ASP A 431 -10.17 2.43 1.75
C ASP A 431 -10.71 3.38 0.68
N GLN A 432 -10.99 2.89 -0.53
CA GLN A 432 -11.55 3.72 -1.58
C GLN A 432 -13.09 3.78 -1.45
N PRO A 433 -13.69 4.98 -1.34
CA PRO A 433 -15.15 5.10 -1.33
C PRO A 433 -15.69 4.58 -2.68
N SER A 434 -16.61 3.62 -2.62
CA SER A 434 -17.20 3.01 -3.82
C SER A 434 -17.84 4.07 -4.73
N GLY A 435 -17.63 3.91 -6.03
CA GLY A 435 -17.97 4.85 -7.09
C GLY A 435 -19.45 5.27 -7.11
N ALA A 436 -19.75 6.33 -6.37
CA ALA A 436 -20.93 7.22 -6.43
C ALA A 436 -20.85 8.29 -5.34
N LEU A 437 -20.08 8.05 -4.26
CA LEU A 437 -20.00 8.90 -3.06
C LEU A 437 -18.69 9.65 -2.87
N ALA A 438 -17.75 9.63 -3.83
CA ALA A 438 -16.56 10.48 -3.82
C ALA A 438 -16.97 11.96 -4.06
N LYS A 439 -17.57 12.57 -3.04
CA LYS A 439 -18.14 13.93 -3.08
C LYS A 439 -17.10 15.02 -2.76
N THR A 440 -15.88 14.66 -2.36
CA THR A 440 -14.83 15.62 -1.99
C THR A 440 -13.50 15.37 -2.72
N ASP A 441 -12.85 16.43 -3.17
CA ASP A 441 -11.53 16.39 -3.83
C ASP A 441 -10.44 15.76 -2.95
N ALA A 442 -10.60 15.79 -1.62
CA ALA A 442 -9.67 15.21 -0.66
C ALA A 442 -9.62 13.66 -0.74
N GLU A 443 -10.75 12.98 -0.90
CA GLU A 443 -10.81 11.50 -0.93
C GLU A 443 -10.17 10.93 -2.20
N ARG A 444 -10.35 11.59 -3.35
CA ARG A 444 -9.64 11.24 -4.61
C ARG A 444 -8.13 11.46 -4.49
N THR A 445 -7.73 12.51 -3.78
CA THR A 445 -6.31 12.85 -3.56
C THR A 445 -5.62 11.83 -2.64
N VAL A 446 -6.30 11.36 -1.59
CA VAL A 446 -5.80 10.31 -0.68
C VAL A 446 -5.59 8.98 -1.42
N GLY A 447 -6.54 8.57 -2.27
CA GLY A 447 -6.38 7.36 -3.08
C GLY A 447 -5.20 7.44 -4.06
N LYS A 448 -4.96 8.62 -4.66
CA LYS A 448 -3.82 8.87 -5.54
C LYS A 448 -2.48 8.83 -4.78
N ALA A 449 -2.41 9.49 -3.62
CA ALA A 449 -1.20 9.51 -2.79
C ALA A 449 -0.80 8.10 -2.30
N TYR A 450 -1.77 7.26 -1.95
CA TYR A 450 -1.50 5.88 -1.56
C TYR A 450 -0.99 5.04 -2.74
N MET A 451 -1.56 5.20 -3.94
CA MET A 451 -1.07 4.51 -5.14
C MET A 451 0.38 4.91 -5.48
N GLU A 452 0.74 6.18 -5.33
CA GLU A 452 2.12 6.65 -5.49
C GLU A 452 3.07 5.99 -4.47
N GLN A 453 2.66 5.92 -3.19
CA GLN A 453 3.44 5.24 -2.14
C GLN A 453 3.62 3.74 -2.40
N LEU A 454 2.56 3.06 -2.85
CA LEU A 454 2.63 1.63 -3.19
C LEU A 454 3.47 1.37 -4.44
N THR A 455 3.45 2.30 -5.40
CA THR A 455 4.32 2.24 -6.59
C THR A 455 5.79 2.37 -6.18
N GLU A 456 6.09 3.31 -5.28
CA GLU A 456 7.44 3.49 -4.75
C GLU A 456 7.91 2.27 -3.94
N MET A 457 7.04 1.72 -3.08
CA MET A 457 7.32 0.47 -2.38
C MET A 457 7.60 -0.66 -3.37
N THR A 458 6.81 -0.79 -4.43
CA THR A 458 7.00 -1.81 -5.48
C THR A 458 8.36 -1.65 -6.15
N ARG A 459 8.76 -0.42 -6.50
CA ARG A 459 10.08 -0.12 -7.07
C ARG A 459 11.21 -0.59 -6.15
N LEU A 460 11.06 -0.42 -4.84
CA LEU A 460 12.05 -0.80 -3.83
C LEU A 460 12.12 -2.31 -3.61
N ILE A 461 10.97 -2.99 -3.56
CA ILE A 461 10.91 -4.45 -3.46
C ILE A 461 11.65 -5.13 -4.63
N PHE A 462 11.54 -4.58 -5.83
CA PHE A 462 12.22 -5.13 -7.02
C PHE A 462 13.74 -4.92 -7.00
N LYS A 463 14.26 -4.07 -6.12
CA LYS A 463 15.70 -3.90 -5.86
C LYS A 463 16.24 -4.83 -4.76
N LEU A 464 15.37 -5.57 -4.07
CA LEU A 464 15.81 -6.56 -3.09
C LEU A 464 16.53 -7.71 -3.78
N SER A 465 17.68 -8.11 -3.25
CA SER A 465 18.54 -9.14 -3.86
C SER A 465 17.81 -10.48 -4.05
N GLU A 466 16.92 -10.85 -3.13
CA GLU A 466 16.12 -12.07 -3.23
C GLU A 466 15.12 -12.03 -4.40
N VAL A 467 14.49 -10.88 -4.63
CA VAL A 467 13.54 -10.67 -5.73
C VAL A 467 14.28 -10.58 -7.07
N GLU A 468 15.38 -9.84 -7.12
CA GLU A 468 16.24 -9.73 -8.30
C GLU A 468 16.75 -11.10 -8.75
N ASN A 469 17.23 -11.93 -7.81
CA ASN A 469 17.67 -13.30 -8.09
C ASN A 469 16.56 -14.18 -8.70
N ILE A 470 15.30 -14.03 -8.24
CA ILE A 470 14.16 -14.77 -8.80
C ILE A 470 13.87 -14.30 -10.23
N LEU A 471 13.85 -12.99 -10.45
CA LEU A 471 13.57 -12.40 -11.77
C LEU A 471 14.65 -12.77 -12.80
N LEU A 472 15.93 -12.74 -12.40
CA LEU A 472 17.06 -13.16 -13.22
C LEU A 472 16.94 -14.64 -13.61
N LYS A 473 16.68 -15.53 -12.65
CA LYS A 473 16.48 -16.98 -12.92
C LYS A 473 15.28 -17.27 -13.82
N ALA A 474 14.29 -16.38 -13.85
CA ALA A 474 13.08 -16.51 -14.66
C ALA A 474 13.20 -15.91 -16.08
N ASN A 475 14.37 -15.35 -16.44
CA ASN A 475 14.63 -14.64 -17.71
C ASN A 475 13.60 -13.51 -18.00
N VAL A 476 13.19 -12.77 -16.97
CA VAL A 476 12.29 -11.62 -17.13
C VAL A 476 13.16 -10.38 -17.38
N GLY A 477 13.05 -9.76 -18.56
CA GLY A 477 13.89 -8.62 -18.96
C GLY A 477 13.75 -7.41 -18.03
N GLN A 478 14.83 -6.62 -17.88
CA GLN A 478 14.98 -5.53 -16.90
C GLN A 478 14.03 -4.31 -17.05
N SER A 479 13.08 -4.30 -18.00
CA SER A 479 12.15 -3.17 -18.20
C SER A 479 11.00 -3.07 -17.17
N VAL A 480 11.11 -3.77 -16.03
CA VAL A 480 10.03 -3.95 -15.03
C VAL A 480 9.91 -2.78 -14.03
N PHE A 481 10.91 -1.91 -13.93
CA PHE A 481 11.00 -0.88 -12.87
C PHE A 481 9.96 0.25 -12.93
N LYS A 482 9.10 0.31 -13.95
CA LYS A 482 8.03 1.32 -14.12
C LYS A 482 6.63 0.71 -14.18
N GLN A 483 6.44 -0.49 -13.64
CA GLN A 483 5.16 -1.19 -13.72
C GLN A 483 4.20 -0.79 -12.60
N ASP A 484 2.91 -0.73 -12.93
CA ASP A 484 1.82 -0.63 -11.96
C ASP A 484 1.92 -1.78 -10.92
N PRO A 485 1.66 -1.52 -9.62
CA PRO A 485 1.81 -2.53 -8.57
C PRO A 485 1.10 -3.87 -8.84
N LYS A 486 -0.07 -3.86 -9.50
CA LYS A 486 -0.81 -5.08 -9.83
C LYS A 486 -0.07 -5.88 -10.90
N SER A 487 0.41 -5.19 -11.94
CA SER A 487 1.16 -5.81 -13.03
C SER A 487 2.51 -6.37 -12.57
N ALA A 488 3.21 -5.63 -11.70
CA ALA A 488 4.46 -6.06 -11.08
C ALA A 488 4.24 -7.33 -10.24
N LEU A 489 3.17 -7.40 -9.46
CA LEU A 489 2.82 -8.59 -8.69
C LEU A 489 2.59 -9.83 -9.58
N VAL A 490 1.89 -9.67 -10.71
CA VAL A 490 1.70 -10.77 -11.66
C VAL A 490 3.01 -11.21 -12.30
N GLN A 491 3.92 -10.28 -12.61
CA GLN A 491 5.25 -10.65 -13.13
C GLN A 491 6.06 -11.42 -12.09
N PHE A 492 6.01 -11.01 -10.82
CA PHE A 492 6.67 -11.74 -9.73
C PHE A 492 6.09 -13.16 -9.58
N ILE A 493 4.77 -13.32 -9.60
CA ILE A 493 4.10 -14.63 -9.59
C ILE A 493 4.54 -15.51 -10.77
N LYS A 494 4.61 -14.96 -11.98
CA LYS A 494 5.12 -15.67 -13.16
C LYS A 494 6.58 -16.10 -12.99
N ALA A 495 7.41 -15.23 -12.42
CA ALA A 495 8.81 -15.52 -12.16
C ALA A 495 8.97 -16.69 -11.18
N LEU A 496 8.22 -16.71 -10.06
CA LEU A 496 8.22 -17.81 -9.09
C LEU A 496 7.94 -19.16 -9.76
N GLY A 497 6.90 -19.24 -10.59
CA GLY A 497 6.52 -20.45 -11.31
C GLY A 497 7.56 -20.92 -12.34
N ARG A 498 8.18 -19.98 -13.08
CA ARG A 498 9.26 -20.27 -14.03
C ARG A 498 10.53 -20.73 -13.33
N THR A 499 10.95 -20.04 -12.27
CA THR A 499 12.12 -20.40 -11.48
C THR A 499 11.96 -21.81 -10.95
N TYR A 500 10.82 -22.13 -10.31
CA TYR A 500 10.56 -23.49 -9.81
C TYR A 500 10.62 -24.56 -10.91
N SER A 501 10.04 -24.28 -12.08
CA SER A 501 10.03 -25.21 -13.21
C SER A 501 11.44 -25.46 -13.79
N GLY A 502 12.35 -24.49 -13.67
CA GLY A 502 13.75 -24.61 -14.09
C GLY A 502 14.67 -25.31 -13.08
N LEU A 503 14.23 -25.52 -11.84
CA LEU A 503 15.03 -26.24 -10.83
C LEU A 503 15.08 -27.74 -11.15
N GLN A 504 16.24 -28.36 -10.88
CA GLN A 504 16.46 -29.79 -11.16
C GLN A 504 16.42 -30.63 -9.88
N THR A 505 17.01 -30.16 -8.78
CA THR A 505 17.14 -30.96 -7.56
C THR A 505 15.90 -30.88 -6.66
N LEU A 506 15.53 -32.01 -6.05
CA LEU A 506 14.43 -32.08 -5.09
C LEU A 506 14.57 -31.14 -3.88
N PRO A 507 15.75 -31.01 -3.22
CA PRO A 507 15.90 -30.09 -2.09
C PRO A 507 15.69 -28.62 -2.50
N GLU A 508 16.19 -28.20 -3.66
CA GLU A 508 15.95 -26.84 -4.18
C GLU A 508 14.47 -26.59 -4.45
N LYS A 509 13.76 -27.56 -5.05
CA LYS A 509 12.31 -27.47 -5.27
C LYS A 509 11.55 -27.34 -3.95
N SER A 510 11.88 -28.15 -2.95
CA SER A 510 11.24 -28.10 -1.62
C SER A 510 11.50 -26.76 -0.91
N ALA A 511 12.73 -26.25 -0.97
CA ALA A 511 13.08 -24.94 -0.43
C ALA A 511 12.32 -23.81 -1.14
N MET A 512 12.22 -23.86 -2.47
CA MET A 512 11.47 -22.89 -3.27
C MET A 512 9.97 -22.90 -2.95
N VAL A 513 9.37 -24.07 -2.70
CA VAL A 513 7.96 -24.18 -2.26
C VAL A 513 7.79 -23.53 -0.89
N ALA A 514 8.68 -23.82 0.07
CA ALA A 514 8.64 -23.22 1.40
C ALA A 514 8.72 -21.68 1.34
N LYS A 515 9.65 -21.18 0.53
CA LYS A 515 9.88 -19.75 0.34
C LYS A 515 8.72 -19.06 -0.38
N THR A 516 8.13 -19.71 -1.39
CA THR A 516 6.94 -19.22 -2.08
C THR A 516 5.77 -19.07 -1.11
N LEU A 517 5.54 -20.06 -0.23
CA LEU A 517 4.49 -19.96 0.79
C LEU A 517 4.77 -18.87 1.83
N GLU A 518 6.05 -18.61 2.14
CA GLU A 518 6.45 -17.49 3.00
C GLU A 518 6.11 -16.13 2.38
N TYR A 519 6.38 -15.93 1.07
CA TYR A 519 5.98 -14.73 0.33
C TYR A 519 4.46 -14.53 0.31
N LEU A 520 3.70 -15.62 0.12
CA LEU A 520 2.24 -15.54 0.00
C LEU A 520 1.56 -15.25 1.35
N GLY A 521 2.12 -15.75 2.46
CA GLY A 521 1.46 -15.68 3.77
C GLY A 521 0.09 -16.36 3.76
N ASP A 522 -0.81 -15.90 4.64
CA ASP A 522 -2.22 -16.34 4.61
C ASP A 522 -3.02 -15.48 3.62
N VAL A 523 -2.77 -15.68 2.32
CA VAL A 523 -3.37 -14.86 1.25
C VAL A 523 -4.90 -14.78 1.33
N LEU A 524 -5.55 -15.82 1.87
CA LEU A 524 -7.00 -15.87 2.05
C LEU A 524 -7.49 -14.94 3.16
N LYS A 525 -6.68 -14.67 4.19
CA LYS A 525 -6.96 -13.64 5.19
C LYS A 525 -6.95 -12.25 4.56
N TYR A 526 -6.09 -12.01 3.58
CA TYR A 526 -5.93 -10.70 2.93
C TYR A 526 -7.12 -10.34 2.04
N VAL A 527 -7.74 -11.33 1.39
CA VAL A 527 -8.87 -11.14 0.47
C VAL A 527 -10.24 -11.23 1.15
N LYS A 528 -10.31 -11.85 2.34
CA LYS A 528 -11.54 -12.00 3.14
C LYS A 528 -12.38 -10.72 3.29
N PRO A 529 -11.81 -9.51 3.46
CA PRO A 529 -12.61 -8.29 3.57
C PRO A 529 -13.49 -8.04 2.33
N TYR A 530 -13.00 -8.33 1.12
CA TYR A 530 -13.79 -8.18 -0.12
C TYR A 530 -14.85 -9.26 -0.31
N LEU A 531 -14.69 -10.42 0.33
CA LEU A 531 -15.64 -11.53 0.23
C LEU A 531 -16.82 -11.41 1.22
N LYS A 532 -16.59 -10.78 2.38
CA LYS A 532 -17.59 -10.68 3.47
C LYS A 532 -18.33 -9.35 3.51
N ALA A 533 -17.65 -8.25 3.24
CA ALA A 533 -18.29 -6.95 3.08
C ALA A 533 -18.73 -6.82 1.62
N LYS A 534 -19.74 -6.02 1.31
CA LYS A 534 -20.00 -5.52 -0.06
C LYS A 534 -18.85 -4.58 -0.46
N GLY A 535 -17.63 -5.10 -0.51
CA GLY A 535 -16.42 -4.37 -0.81
C GLY A 535 -16.47 -3.83 -2.25
N PRO A 536 -15.57 -2.91 -2.59
CA PRO A 536 -15.56 -2.31 -3.91
C PRO A 536 -15.37 -3.40 -4.99
N PRO A 537 -16.11 -3.33 -6.11
CA PRO A 537 -16.06 -4.33 -7.17
C PRO A 537 -14.64 -4.47 -7.75
N GLU A 538 -13.86 -3.39 -7.80
CA GLU A 538 -12.48 -3.36 -8.27
C GLU A 538 -11.56 -4.21 -7.39
N GLY A 539 -11.77 -4.21 -6.07
CA GLY A 539 -11.02 -5.03 -5.12
C GLY A 539 -11.33 -6.53 -5.27
N LEU A 540 -12.59 -6.85 -5.58
CA LEU A 540 -13.02 -8.21 -5.87
C LEU A 540 -12.41 -8.71 -7.19
N GLN A 541 -12.48 -7.90 -8.25
CA GLN A 541 -11.87 -8.22 -9.54
C GLN A 541 -10.36 -8.43 -9.42
N LEU A 542 -9.66 -7.53 -8.71
CA LEU A 542 -8.23 -7.66 -8.42
C LEU A 542 -7.91 -8.97 -7.70
N THR A 543 -8.67 -9.28 -6.64
CA THR A 543 -8.53 -10.51 -5.86
C THR A 543 -8.63 -11.75 -6.76
N TYR A 544 -9.72 -11.85 -7.52
CA TYR A 544 -9.97 -13.00 -8.38
C TYR A 544 -8.91 -13.14 -9.46
N TRP A 545 -8.47 -12.02 -10.05
CA TRP A 545 -7.45 -12.00 -11.08
C TRP A 545 -6.05 -12.37 -10.58
N ILE A 546 -5.58 -11.79 -9.47
CA ILE A 546 -4.26 -12.10 -8.88
C ILE A 546 -4.19 -13.54 -8.41
N ILE A 547 -5.23 -14.04 -7.72
CA ILE A 547 -5.26 -15.43 -7.25
C ILE A 547 -5.42 -16.39 -8.44
N GLY A 548 -6.15 -16.02 -9.50
CA GLY A 548 -6.19 -16.77 -10.74
C GLY A 548 -4.81 -16.86 -11.41
N CYS A 549 -4.06 -15.75 -11.46
CA CYS A 549 -2.68 -15.74 -11.93
C CYS A 549 -1.79 -16.66 -11.07
N LEU A 550 -1.95 -16.64 -9.74
CA LEU A 550 -1.23 -17.53 -8.84
C LEU A 550 -1.52 -18.99 -9.16
N VAL A 551 -2.79 -19.37 -9.32
CA VAL A 551 -3.19 -20.75 -9.64
C VAL A 551 -2.64 -21.19 -11.00
N LYS A 552 -2.67 -20.31 -12.01
CA LYS A 552 -2.14 -20.61 -13.35
C LYS A 552 -0.61 -20.77 -13.35
N PHE A 553 0.11 -19.75 -12.91
CA PHE A 553 1.56 -19.68 -13.12
C PHE A 553 2.36 -20.44 -12.05
N CYS A 554 1.83 -20.55 -10.83
CA CYS A 554 2.43 -21.36 -9.76
C CYS A 554 1.79 -22.75 -9.65
N ALA A 555 1.07 -23.23 -10.68
CA ALA A 555 0.48 -24.57 -10.71
C ALA A 555 1.47 -25.69 -10.33
N PRO A 556 2.73 -25.72 -10.81
CA PRO A 556 3.70 -26.75 -10.43
C PRO A 556 4.06 -26.73 -8.93
N ILE A 557 4.02 -25.55 -8.31
CA ILE A 557 4.27 -25.37 -6.87
C ILE A 557 3.05 -25.85 -6.08
N LEU A 558 1.85 -25.43 -6.50
CA LEU A 558 0.58 -25.81 -5.86
C LEU A 558 0.25 -27.30 -5.97
N ALA A 559 0.83 -28.00 -6.95
CA ALA A 559 0.76 -29.45 -7.09
C ALA A 559 1.52 -30.21 -5.99
N THR A 560 2.42 -29.55 -5.26
CA THR A 560 3.18 -30.18 -4.17
C THR A 560 2.33 -30.33 -2.91
N SER A 561 2.54 -31.42 -2.16
CA SER A 561 1.79 -31.70 -0.92
C SER A 561 1.81 -30.57 0.10
N LYS A 562 2.93 -29.82 0.19
CA LYS A 562 3.08 -28.69 1.12
C LYS A 562 2.23 -27.48 0.75
N ALA A 563 2.04 -27.20 -0.53
CA ALA A 563 1.25 -26.06 -1.01
C ALA A 563 -0.20 -26.42 -1.37
N GLN A 564 -0.52 -27.72 -1.44
CA GLN A 564 -1.84 -28.21 -1.86
C GLN A 564 -2.98 -27.77 -0.93
N GLN A 565 -2.73 -27.65 0.38
CA GLN A 565 -3.73 -27.14 1.31
C GLN A 565 -4.18 -25.72 0.95
N LEU A 566 -3.27 -24.87 0.46
CA LEU A 566 -3.61 -23.53 0.00
C LEU A 566 -4.51 -23.59 -1.24
N LEU A 567 -4.22 -24.51 -2.18
CA LEU A 567 -5.06 -24.72 -3.37
C LEU A 567 -6.50 -25.09 -2.98
N PHE A 568 -6.69 -26.05 -2.08
CA PHE A 568 -8.04 -26.44 -1.63
C PHE A 568 -8.78 -25.28 -0.98
N ARG A 569 -8.11 -24.53 -0.08
CA ARG A 569 -8.73 -23.36 0.54
C ARG A 569 -9.08 -22.27 -0.49
N ILE A 570 -8.28 -22.09 -1.55
CA ILE A 570 -8.59 -21.18 -2.67
C ILE A 570 -9.87 -21.64 -3.39
N VAL A 571 -9.96 -22.93 -3.73
CA VAL A 571 -11.14 -23.50 -4.39
C VAL A 571 -12.39 -23.29 -3.52
N ASP A 572 -12.33 -23.65 -2.24
CA ASP A 572 -13.48 -23.58 -1.33
C ASP A 572 -13.92 -22.13 -1.05
N CYS A 573 -12.98 -21.19 -0.94
CA CYS A 573 -13.30 -19.80 -0.60
C CYS A 573 -13.71 -18.95 -1.81
N LEU A 574 -13.13 -19.19 -2.99
CA LEU A 574 -13.31 -18.32 -4.17
C LEU A 574 -14.14 -18.97 -5.29
N LEU A 575 -13.93 -20.25 -5.57
CA LEU A 575 -14.56 -20.91 -6.73
C LEU A 575 -15.83 -21.67 -6.34
N LEU A 576 -15.83 -22.36 -5.21
CA LEU A 576 -16.96 -23.14 -4.71
C LEU A 576 -17.43 -22.68 -3.30
N PRO A 577 -17.66 -21.37 -3.06
CA PRO A 577 -18.26 -20.92 -1.81
C PRO A 577 -19.68 -21.48 -1.66
N HIS A 578 -20.19 -21.50 -0.42
CA HIS A 578 -21.52 -22.07 -0.12
C HIS A 578 -22.65 -21.42 -0.93
N SER A 579 -22.51 -20.14 -1.29
CA SER A 579 -23.46 -19.42 -2.16
C SER A 579 -23.49 -19.93 -3.60
N VAL A 580 -22.39 -20.50 -4.11
CA VAL A 580 -22.32 -21.07 -5.45
C VAL A 580 -22.99 -22.45 -5.50
N LEU A 581 -22.86 -23.22 -4.42
CA LEU A 581 -23.44 -24.55 -4.27
C LEU A 581 -24.98 -24.51 -4.15
N GLN A 582 -25.54 -23.39 -3.68
CA GLN A 582 -26.98 -23.15 -3.69
C GLN A 582 -27.43 -22.70 -5.08
N GLN A 583 -27.98 -23.63 -5.88
CA GLN A 583 -28.35 -23.36 -7.28
C GLN A 583 -29.50 -22.34 -7.43
N ASP A 584 -30.35 -22.16 -6.42
CA ASP A 584 -31.54 -21.32 -6.48
C ASP A 584 -31.29 -19.83 -6.20
N LYS A 585 -30.08 -19.44 -5.78
CA LYS A 585 -29.76 -18.05 -5.40
C LYS A 585 -28.89 -17.38 -6.45
N GLU A 586 -29.36 -16.25 -7.00
CA GLU A 586 -28.58 -15.44 -7.92
C GLU A 586 -27.32 -14.87 -7.23
N LEU A 587 -26.18 -14.97 -7.92
CA LEU A 587 -24.92 -14.41 -7.44
C LEU A 587 -24.84 -12.90 -7.73
N PRO A 588 -24.12 -12.13 -6.89
CA PRO A 588 -23.88 -10.72 -7.17
C PRO A 588 -23.19 -10.50 -8.53
N VAL A 589 -23.64 -9.49 -9.29
CA VAL A 589 -23.11 -9.17 -10.63
C VAL A 589 -21.60 -8.89 -10.62
N ALA A 590 -21.11 -8.15 -9.62
CA ALA A 590 -19.67 -7.87 -9.46
C ALA A 590 -18.83 -9.15 -9.30
N LEU A 591 -19.37 -10.14 -8.58
CA LEU A 591 -18.73 -11.44 -8.40
C LEU A 591 -18.73 -12.24 -9.70
N LEU A 592 -19.84 -12.26 -10.43
CA LEU A 592 -19.93 -12.92 -11.73
C LEU A 592 -18.95 -12.31 -12.74
N SER A 593 -18.83 -10.98 -12.79
CA SER A 593 -17.87 -10.28 -13.65
C SER A 593 -16.42 -10.64 -13.29
N ALA A 594 -16.08 -10.62 -12.00
CA ALA A 594 -14.75 -10.99 -11.52
C ALA A 594 -14.39 -12.44 -11.84
N ILE A 595 -15.35 -13.36 -11.70
CA ILE A 595 -15.17 -14.77 -12.07
C ILE A 595 -15.06 -14.92 -13.59
N GLN A 596 -15.90 -14.24 -14.39
CA GLN A 596 -15.90 -14.36 -15.84
C GLN A 596 -14.52 -14.08 -16.44
N GLU A 597 -13.84 -13.04 -15.96
CA GLU A 597 -12.51 -12.65 -16.45
C GLU A 597 -11.38 -13.54 -15.93
N SER A 598 -11.50 -14.08 -14.72
CA SER A 598 -10.41 -14.79 -14.04
C SER A 598 -10.50 -16.31 -14.10
N LEU A 599 -11.71 -16.88 -14.26
CA LEU A 599 -11.98 -18.32 -14.34
C LEU A 599 -11.09 -19.06 -15.34
N PRO A 600 -10.76 -18.53 -16.53
CA PRO A 600 -9.83 -19.19 -17.45
C PRO A 600 -8.49 -19.52 -16.80
N LEU A 601 -7.96 -18.62 -15.95
CA LEU A 601 -6.68 -18.80 -15.27
C LEU A 601 -6.73 -19.95 -14.27
N TYR A 602 -7.81 -20.05 -13.49
CA TYR A 602 -8.00 -21.13 -12.52
C TYR A 602 -8.10 -22.49 -13.20
N LEU A 603 -8.87 -22.59 -14.28
CA LEU A 603 -9.08 -23.84 -15.01
C LEU A 603 -7.79 -24.34 -15.66
N GLN A 604 -7.02 -23.43 -16.24
CA GLN A 604 -5.71 -23.74 -16.81
C GLN A 604 -4.74 -24.28 -15.74
N GLY A 605 -4.67 -23.62 -14.58
CA GLY A 605 -3.84 -24.07 -13.47
C GLY A 605 -4.30 -25.40 -12.87
N LEU A 606 -5.60 -25.58 -12.63
CA LEU A 606 -6.16 -26.83 -12.11
C LEU A 606 -5.95 -28.00 -13.07
N SER A 607 -6.14 -27.78 -14.38
CA SER A 607 -5.87 -28.79 -15.41
C SER A 607 -4.41 -29.23 -15.40
N PHE A 608 -3.45 -28.31 -15.22
CA PHE A 608 -2.04 -28.66 -15.06
C PHE A 608 -1.84 -29.59 -13.87
N ILE A 609 -2.40 -29.24 -12.71
CA ILE A 609 -2.20 -29.98 -11.45
C ILE A 609 -2.82 -31.38 -11.53
N CYS A 610 -4.00 -31.50 -12.15
CA CYS A 610 -4.68 -32.78 -12.34
C CYS A 610 -3.82 -33.76 -13.16
N CYS A 611 -3.10 -33.28 -14.19
CA CYS A 611 -2.22 -34.11 -15.01
C CYS A 611 -0.93 -34.57 -14.29
N GLN A 612 -0.52 -33.89 -13.22
CA GLN A 612 0.75 -34.14 -12.53
C GLN A 612 0.60 -34.96 -11.23
N SER A 613 -0.56 -34.87 -10.55
CA SER A 613 -0.77 -35.53 -9.25
C SER A 613 -1.23 -36.98 -9.40
N GLN A 614 -0.36 -37.95 -9.11
CA GLN A 614 -0.69 -39.38 -9.19
C GLN A 614 -1.63 -39.86 -8.06
N THR A 615 -1.54 -39.31 -6.85
CA THR A 615 -2.29 -39.78 -5.66
C THR A 615 -3.61 -39.06 -5.41
N GLN A 616 -3.74 -37.79 -5.79
CA GLN A 616 -4.96 -36.99 -5.55
C GLN A 616 -5.56 -36.39 -6.83
N GLY A 617 -5.03 -36.74 -8.00
CA GLY A 617 -5.54 -36.28 -9.29
C GLY A 617 -7.03 -36.56 -9.49
N ALA A 618 -7.55 -37.69 -8.96
CA ALA A 618 -8.96 -38.03 -9.06
C ALA A 618 -9.87 -37.02 -8.32
N TYR A 619 -9.52 -36.63 -7.09
CA TYR A 619 -10.29 -35.65 -6.32
C TYR A 619 -10.20 -34.25 -6.94
N LEU A 620 -9.01 -33.84 -7.36
CA LEU A 620 -8.84 -32.55 -8.04
C LEU A 620 -9.60 -32.50 -9.38
N ASN A 621 -9.67 -33.62 -10.10
CA ASN A 621 -10.45 -33.72 -11.32
C ASN A 621 -11.97 -33.65 -11.03
N GLN A 622 -12.44 -34.23 -9.92
CA GLN A 622 -13.82 -34.04 -9.44
C GLN A 622 -14.10 -32.57 -9.10
N LEU A 623 -13.18 -31.88 -8.43
CA LEU A 623 -13.31 -30.45 -8.13
C LEU A 623 -13.34 -29.61 -9.41
N LEU A 624 -12.45 -29.88 -10.38
CA LEU A 624 -12.44 -29.24 -11.69
C LEU A 624 -13.80 -29.43 -12.39
N GLY A 625 -14.30 -30.67 -12.40
CA GLY A 625 -15.62 -30.98 -12.95
C GLY A 625 -16.77 -30.26 -12.24
N SER A 626 -16.70 -30.14 -10.91
CA SER A 626 -17.67 -29.39 -10.11
C SER A 626 -17.66 -27.90 -10.45
N ILE A 627 -16.49 -27.28 -10.58
CA ILE A 627 -16.36 -25.86 -10.98
C ILE A 627 -16.99 -25.65 -12.36
N ILE A 628 -16.65 -26.49 -13.34
CA ILE A 628 -17.22 -26.41 -14.69
C ILE A 628 -18.74 -26.56 -14.63
N ARG A 629 -19.24 -27.54 -13.87
CA ARG A 629 -20.69 -27.80 -13.71
C ARG A 629 -21.44 -26.57 -13.21
N HIS A 630 -20.93 -25.86 -12.20
CA HIS A 630 -21.63 -24.74 -11.58
C HIS A 630 -21.55 -23.44 -12.39
N TYR A 631 -20.47 -23.21 -13.14
CA TYR A 631 -20.28 -21.96 -13.88
C TYR A 631 -20.70 -22.01 -15.35
N PHE A 632 -20.72 -23.18 -15.98
CA PHE A 632 -21.14 -23.31 -17.39
C PHE A 632 -22.55 -22.74 -17.63
N GLY A 633 -23.54 -23.21 -16.85
CA GLY A 633 -24.92 -22.74 -16.90
C GLY A 633 -25.08 -21.21 -16.75
N ARG A 634 -24.22 -20.60 -15.92
CA ARG A 634 -24.32 -19.17 -15.54
C ARG A 634 -23.78 -18.22 -16.60
N PHE A 635 -22.82 -18.66 -17.42
CA PHE A 635 -22.21 -17.84 -18.47
C PHE A 635 -22.67 -18.20 -19.89
N LEU A 636 -23.50 -19.24 -20.04
CA LEU A 636 -24.16 -19.50 -21.31
C LEU A 636 -25.00 -18.27 -21.74
N PRO A 637 -25.15 -18.00 -23.05
CA PRO A 637 -26.01 -16.95 -23.57
C PRO A 637 -27.47 -17.42 -23.70
N SER A 638 -28.44 -16.52 -23.50
CA SER A 638 -29.87 -16.86 -23.59
C SER A 638 -30.31 -17.24 -25.02
N SER A 639 -29.55 -16.81 -26.02
CA SER A 639 -29.73 -17.19 -27.44
C SER A 639 -28.36 -17.41 -28.10
N PRO A 640 -28.23 -18.38 -29.04
CA PRO A 640 -26.95 -18.71 -29.69
C PRO A 640 -26.39 -17.63 -30.63
N ASN A 641 -27.23 -16.71 -31.11
CA ASN A 641 -26.92 -15.86 -32.28
C ASN A 641 -26.62 -14.39 -31.96
N VAL A 642 -26.32 -14.00 -30.72
CA VAL A 642 -26.02 -12.60 -30.40
C VAL A 642 -24.55 -12.29 -30.72
N PRO A 643 -24.23 -11.58 -31.83
CA PRO A 643 -22.88 -11.18 -32.14
C PRO A 643 -22.55 -9.99 -31.23
N GLY A 644 -21.97 -10.27 -30.07
CA GLY A 644 -21.70 -9.28 -29.03
C GLY A 644 -21.75 -9.81 -27.60
N ALA A 645 -22.22 -11.04 -27.37
CA ALA A 645 -22.05 -11.70 -26.08
C ALA A 645 -20.55 -12.01 -25.88
N GLY A 646 -19.95 -11.53 -24.78
CA GLY A 646 -18.55 -11.82 -24.46
C GLY A 646 -18.24 -13.32 -24.50
N GLN A 647 -17.02 -13.69 -24.90
CA GLN A 647 -16.62 -15.11 -25.02
C GLN A 647 -16.82 -15.84 -23.70
N HIS A 648 -17.33 -17.07 -23.76
CA HIS A 648 -17.54 -17.90 -22.59
C HIS A 648 -16.19 -18.20 -21.89
N PRO A 649 -16.07 -18.07 -20.55
CA PRO A 649 -14.78 -18.24 -19.86
C PRO A 649 -14.11 -19.60 -20.12
N LEU A 650 -14.89 -20.68 -20.24
CA LEU A 650 -14.34 -22.00 -20.60
C LEU A 650 -13.72 -22.03 -22.01
N LEU A 651 -14.29 -21.31 -22.98
CA LEU A 651 -13.71 -21.20 -24.32
C LEU A 651 -12.40 -20.42 -24.28
N THR A 652 -12.35 -19.34 -23.50
CA THR A 652 -11.12 -18.58 -23.26
C THR A 652 -10.06 -19.45 -22.56
N ALA A 653 -10.47 -20.34 -21.65
CA ALA A 653 -9.57 -21.28 -21.01
C ALA A 653 -8.93 -22.23 -22.03
N LEU A 654 -9.70 -22.74 -22.99
CA LEU A 654 -9.24 -23.66 -24.06
C LEU A 654 -8.42 -22.96 -25.18
N GLY A 655 -8.10 -21.67 -25.06
CA GLY A 655 -7.27 -20.93 -26.02
C GLY A 655 -5.76 -21.26 -25.96
N SER A 656 -4.98 -20.61 -26.84
CA SER A 656 -3.56 -20.89 -27.19
C SER A 656 -2.51 -20.81 -26.07
N SER A 657 -2.89 -20.61 -24.81
CA SER A 657 -1.96 -20.40 -23.69
C SER A 657 -1.60 -21.64 -22.87
N ILE A 658 -2.06 -22.84 -23.29
CA ILE A 658 -1.83 -24.12 -22.62
C ILE A 658 -0.99 -25.05 -23.51
N THR A 659 -0.18 -25.94 -22.90
CA THR A 659 0.45 -27.07 -23.60
C THR A 659 -0.60 -28.10 -24.08
N ALA A 660 -0.29 -28.80 -25.18
CA ALA A 660 -1.18 -29.78 -25.81
C ALA A 660 -1.83 -30.81 -24.85
N PRO A 661 -1.10 -31.49 -23.93
CA PRO A 661 -1.72 -32.52 -23.07
C PRO A 661 -2.70 -31.93 -22.03
N GLN A 662 -2.45 -30.72 -21.56
CA GLN A 662 -3.33 -30.03 -20.60
C GLN A 662 -4.59 -29.51 -21.30
N LEU A 663 -4.44 -29.00 -22.53
CA LEU A 663 -5.58 -28.60 -23.36
C LEU A 663 -6.54 -29.77 -23.58
N LEU A 664 -6.00 -30.94 -23.93
CA LEU A 664 -6.77 -32.17 -24.13
C LEU A 664 -7.47 -32.63 -22.86
N HIS A 665 -6.80 -32.58 -21.71
CA HIS A 665 -7.41 -32.94 -20.42
C HIS A 665 -8.56 -32.01 -20.04
N LEU A 666 -8.37 -30.69 -20.16
CA LEU A 666 -9.40 -29.71 -19.87
C LEU A 666 -10.59 -29.84 -20.84
N ARG A 667 -10.33 -30.06 -22.14
CA ARG A 667 -11.35 -30.33 -23.16
C ARG A 667 -12.18 -31.56 -22.80
N ARG A 668 -11.52 -32.70 -22.55
CA ARG A 668 -12.19 -33.96 -22.17
C ARG A 668 -13.06 -33.79 -20.93
N THR A 669 -12.53 -33.14 -19.88
CA THR A 669 -13.26 -32.92 -18.62
C THR A 669 -14.46 -32.00 -18.84
N THR A 670 -14.31 -30.94 -19.63
CA THR A 670 -15.38 -30.01 -19.98
C THR A 670 -16.50 -30.72 -20.74
N LEU A 671 -16.18 -31.46 -21.80
CA LEU A 671 -17.16 -32.19 -22.60
C LEU A 671 -17.86 -33.29 -21.80
N HIS A 672 -17.14 -33.99 -20.93
CA HIS A 672 -17.72 -34.98 -20.04
C HIS A 672 -18.75 -34.34 -19.08
N VAL A 673 -18.42 -33.20 -18.46
CA VAL A 673 -19.35 -32.48 -17.57
C VAL A 673 -20.58 -31.98 -18.33
N ILE A 674 -20.40 -31.47 -19.55
CA ILE A 674 -21.49 -31.02 -20.42
C ILE A 674 -22.41 -32.19 -20.78
N ARG A 675 -21.85 -33.32 -21.21
CA ARG A 675 -22.60 -34.55 -21.50
C ARG A 675 -23.48 -34.96 -20.32
N GLU A 676 -22.88 -35.08 -19.14
CA GLU A 676 -23.55 -35.60 -17.95
C GLU A 676 -24.58 -34.64 -17.33
N ASN A 677 -24.43 -33.32 -17.49
CA ASN A 677 -25.27 -32.36 -16.76
C ASN A 677 -26.15 -31.49 -17.65
N TYR A 678 -25.81 -31.34 -18.94
CA TYR A 678 -26.44 -30.38 -19.85
C TYR A 678 -26.96 -31.01 -21.14
N LEU A 679 -26.59 -32.26 -21.46
CA LEU A 679 -27.11 -33.02 -22.60
C LEU A 679 -27.97 -34.24 -22.20
N GLN A 680 -28.14 -34.49 -20.90
CA GLN A 680 -29.01 -35.57 -20.42
C GLN A 680 -30.49 -35.20 -20.53
N PHE A 681 -31.25 -36.05 -21.20
CA PHE A 681 -32.71 -35.96 -21.30
C PHE A 681 -33.36 -36.53 -20.04
N LYS A 682 -34.28 -35.78 -19.43
CA LYS A 682 -35.14 -36.30 -18.36
C LYS A 682 -36.42 -36.85 -19.01
N GLY A 683 -36.41 -38.13 -19.36
CA GLY A 683 -37.45 -38.74 -20.20
C GLY A 683 -37.35 -38.25 -21.66
N HIS A 684 -38.45 -37.74 -22.22
CA HIS A 684 -38.48 -37.16 -23.57
C HIS A 684 -38.25 -35.64 -23.59
N ALA A 685 -38.18 -34.97 -22.44
CA ALA A 685 -38.00 -33.53 -22.38
C ALA A 685 -36.53 -33.15 -22.68
N PRO A 686 -36.29 -32.23 -23.64
CA PRO A 686 -34.95 -31.73 -23.89
C PRO A 686 -34.44 -30.89 -22.71
N PRO A 687 -33.12 -30.87 -22.48
CA PRO A 687 -32.53 -30.02 -21.45
C PRO A 687 -32.72 -28.52 -21.78
N PRO A 688 -32.80 -27.65 -20.76
CA PRO A 688 -32.98 -26.22 -20.98
C PRO A 688 -31.77 -25.63 -21.71
N ARG A 689 -32.03 -24.69 -22.65
CA ARG A 689 -31.00 -23.95 -23.40
C ARG A 689 -30.09 -24.84 -24.27
N LEU A 690 -30.61 -25.99 -24.72
CA LEU A 690 -29.89 -26.97 -25.54
C LEU A 690 -29.20 -26.34 -26.77
N ALA A 691 -29.85 -25.41 -27.47
CA ALA A 691 -29.26 -24.74 -28.62
C ALA A 691 -27.96 -23.98 -28.28
N SER A 692 -27.91 -23.30 -27.13
CA SER A 692 -26.71 -22.59 -26.67
C SER A 692 -25.60 -23.55 -26.23
N VAL A 693 -25.97 -24.70 -25.64
CA VAL A 693 -25.01 -25.75 -25.26
C VAL A 693 -24.36 -26.36 -26.50
N LEU A 694 -25.15 -26.67 -27.52
CA LEU A 694 -24.65 -27.22 -28.79
C LEU A 694 -23.79 -26.19 -29.54
N ALA A 695 -24.19 -24.92 -29.57
CA ALA A 695 -23.38 -23.85 -30.18
C ALA A 695 -22.01 -23.73 -29.50
N PHE A 696 -21.97 -23.82 -28.16
CA PHE A 696 -20.72 -23.84 -27.41
C PHE A 696 -19.83 -25.05 -27.79
N ILE A 697 -20.41 -26.25 -27.91
CA ILE A 697 -19.67 -27.45 -28.30
C ILE A 697 -19.07 -27.28 -29.70
N LEU A 698 -19.86 -26.79 -30.66
CA LEU A 698 -19.38 -26.53 -32.01
C LEU A 698 -18.21 -25.53 -32.01
N GLU A 699 -18.31 -24.45 -31.21
CA GLU A 699 -17.22 -23.46 -31.09
C GLU A 699 -15.96 -24.04 -30.42
N VAL A 700 -16.11 -24.94 -29.43
CA VAL A 700 -14.97 -25.69 -28.84
C VAL A 700 -14.26 -26.48 -29.93
N LEU A 701 -15.01 -27.31 -30.67
CA LEU A 701 -14.46 -28.18 -31.71
C LEU A 701 -13.71 -27.35 -32.78
N GLN A 702 -14.35 -26.29 -33.29
CA GLN A 702 -13.78 -25.41 -34.31
C GLN A 702 -12.50 -24.70 -33.86
N ARG A 703 -12.40 -24.26 -32.60
CA ARG A 703 -11.20 -23.55 -32.09
C ARG A 703 -10.01 -24.46 -31.84
N THR A 704 -10.25 -25.72 -31.49
CA THR A 704 -9.17 -26.66 -31.16
C THR A 704 -8.53 -27.32 -32.37
N GLN A 705 -9.10 -27.16 -33.59
CA GLN A 705 -8.55 -27.58 -34.90
C GLN A 705 -8.24 -29.09 -35.08
N SER A 706 -8.25 -29.91 -34.02
CA SER A 706 -8.16 -31.38 -34.08
C SER A 706 -9.42 -32.05 -33.52
N THR A 707 -9.91 -33.08 -34.21
CA THR A 707 -10.96 -33.98 -33.70
C THR A 707 -10.29 -35.15 -32.98
N GLU A 708 -10.53 -35.26 -31.68
CA GLU A 708 -9.92 -36.29 -30.83
C GLU A 708 -10.90 -37.45 -30.62
N LEU A 709 -10.39 -38.65 -30.32
CA LEU A 709 -11.23 -39.83 -30.05
C LEU A 709 -12.24 -39.59 -28.92
N CYS A 710 -11.85 -38.82 -27.90
CA CYS A 710 -12.74 -38.51 -26.78
C CYS A 710 -13.92 -37.61 -27.17
N ASP A 711 -13.81 -36.81 -28.23
CA ASP A 711 -14.94 -36.02 -28.73
C ASP A 711 -15.98 -36.94 -29.36
N ILE A 712 -15.53 -37.94 -30.14
CA ILE A 712 -16.39 -38.95 -30.77
C ILE A 712 -17.19 -39.70 -29.70
N ASP A 713 -16.54 -40.12 -28.61
CA ASP A 713 -17.19 -40.92 -27.57
C ASP A 713 -18.13 -40.13 -26.67
N LEU A 714 -17.81 -38.87 -26.39
CA LEU A 714 -18.54 -38.05 -25.42
C LEU A 714 -19.63 -37.21 -26.07
N VAL A 715 -19.40 -36.68 -27.26
CA VAL A 715 -20.25 -35.67 -27.90
C VAL A 715 -21.19 -36.30 -28.92
N LEU A 716 -20.67 -37.12 -29.83
CA LEU A 716 -21.45 -37.62 -30.99
C LEU A 716 -22.72 -38.38 -30.59
N PRO A 717 -22.72 -39.31 -29.60
CA PRO A 717 -23.95 -40.00 -29.19
C PRO A 717 -25.03 -39.05 -28.70
N ALA A 718 -24.64 -38.00 -27.96
CA ALA A 718 -25.58 -37.03 -27.41
C ALA A 718 -26.15 -36.11 -28.52
N VAL A 719 -25.34 -35.74 -29.50
CA VAL A 719 -25.76 -34.93 -30.66
C VAL A 719 -26.69 -35.72 -31.57
N LEU A 720 -26.38 -36.99 -31.87
CA LEU A 720 -27.26 -37.88 -32.63
C LEU A 720 -28.60 -38.08 -31.94
N LYS A 721 -28.60 -38.24 -30.61
CA LYS A 721 -29.82 -38.27 -29.80
C LYS A 721 -30.64 -36.97 -29.92
N CYS A 722 -29.98 -35.81 -29.98
CA CYS A 722 -30.67 -34.52 -30.19
C CYS A 722 -31.36 -34.45 -31.56
N LEU A 723 -30.69 -34.91 -32.64
CA LEU A 723 -31.26 -34.96 -33.98
C LEU A 723 -32.51 -35.86 -34.07
N VAL A 724 -32.53 -36.96 -33.30
CA VAL A 724 -33.67 -37.87 -33.24
C VAL A 724 -34.82 -37.32 -32.41
N LEU A 725 -34.55 -36.82 -31.19
CA LEU A 725 -35.60 -36.50 -30.21
C LEU A 725 -36.12 -35.05 -30.28
N VAL A 726 -35.36 -34.12 -30.85
CA VAL A 726 -35.69 -32.68 -30.81
C VAL A 726 -36.15 -32.18 -32.19
N ASN A 727 -37.29 -31.50 -32.23
CA ASN A 727 -37.87 -30.95 -33.47
C ASN A 727 -37.55 -29.46 -33.73
N GLU A 728 -36.85 -28.79 -32.81
CA GLU A 728 -36.47 -27.39 -32.95
C GLU A 728 -35.45 -27.18 -34.10
N LEU A 729 -35.76 -26.29 -35.04
CA LEU A 729 -34.96 -26.07 -36.26
C LEU A 729 -33.51 -25.67 -35.93
N GLN A 730 -33.34 -24.79 -34.95
CA GLN A 730 -32.01 -24.29 -34.55
C GLN A 730 -31.15 -25.41 -33.95
N VAL A 731 -31.72 -26.25 -33.10
CA VAL A 731 -31.04 -27.42 -32.52
C VAL A 731 -30.64 -28.41 -33.60
N LYS A 732 -31.54 -28.69 -34.56
CA LYS A 732 -31.24 -29.57 -35.69
C LYS A 732 -30.08 -29.05 -36.53
N LYS A 733 -30.12 -27.77 -36.92
CA LYS A 733 -29.05 -27.15 -37.71
C LYS A 733 -27.69 -27.27 -37.02
N ILE A 734 -27.58 -26.81 -35.78
CA ILE A 734 -26.30 -26.84 -35.04
C ILE A 734 -25.83 -28.28 -34.82
N SER A 735 -26.75 -29.21 -34.56
CA SER A 735 -26.40 -30.63 -34.38
C SER A 735 -25.89 -31.26 -35.68
N THR A 736 -26.49 -30.93 -36.83
CA THR A 736 -25.99 -31.34 -38.14
C THR A 736 -24.60 -30.75 -38.42
N ASP A 737 -24.38 -29.47 -38.09
CA ASP A 737 -23.07 -28.81 -38.25
C ASP A 737 -21.99 -29.50 -37.40
N ILE A 738 -22.32 -29.96 -36.18
CA ILE A 738 -21.40 -30.73 -35.33
C ILE A 738 -21.09 -32.10 -35.94
N VAL A 739 -22.11 -32.83 -36.41
CA VAL A 739 -21.91 -34.12 -37.08
C VAL A 739 -21.02 -33.95 -38.31
N GLN A 740 -21.28 -32.94 -39.13
CA GLN A 740 -20.47 -32.61 -40.30
C GLN A 740 -19.01 -32.36 -39.91
N TYR A 741 -18.77 -31.48 -38.95
CA TYR A 741 -17.42 -31.16 -38.49
C TYR A 741 -16.66 -32.40 -37.99
N MET A 742 -17.32 -33.28 -37.22
CA MET A 742 -16.69 -34.48 -36.68
C MET A 742 -16.39 -35.52 -37.75
N VAL A 743 -17.30 -35.73 -38.71
CA VAL A 743 -17.11 -36.69 -39.81
C VAL A 743 -15.99 -36.22 -40.75
N GLU A 744 -16.04 -34.97 -41.22
CA GLU A 744 -14.99 -34.39 -42.07
C GLU A 744 -13.63 -34.37 -41.36
N GLY A 745 -13.62 -34.04 -40.07
CA GLY A 745 -12.40 -34.04 -39.25
C GLY A 745 -11.78 -35.43 -39.10
N CYS A 746 -12.58 -36.49 -39.04
CA CYS A 746 -12.09 -37.87 -38.99
C CYS A 746 -11.60 -38.39 -40.35
N GLN A 747 -12.12 -37.88 -41.47
CA GLN A 747 -11.63 -38.23 -42.81
C GLN A 747 -10.27 -37.62 -43.12
N ALA A 748 -10.03 -36.38 -42.69
CA ALA A 748 -8.77 -35.67 -42.91
C ALA A 748 -7.60 -36.26 -42.07
N GLY A 749 -7.91 -36.90 -40.94
CA GLY A 749 -6.93 -37.61 -40.10
C GLY A 749 -6.70 -39.02 -40.61
N SER A 750 -5.53 -39.30 -41.20
CA SER A 750 -5.18 -40.56 -41.87
C SER A 750 -5.01 -41.81 -40.96
N GLY A 751 -5.72 -41.90 -39.83
CA GLY A 751 -5.62 -42.98 -38.85
C GLY A 751 -6.87 -43.87 -38.79
N GLY A 752 -6.70 -45.19 -38.92
CA GLY A 752 -7.80 -46.16 -38.89
C GLY A 752 -8.60 -46.18 -37.57
N GLU A 753 -8.02 -45.73 -36.46
CA GLU A 753 -8.68 -45.73 -35.14
C GLU A 753 -9.85 -44.74 -35.03
N HIS A 754 -9.80 -43.59 -35.70
CA HIS A 754 -10.92 -42.65 -35.70
C HIS A 754 -12.11 -43.21 -36.49
N ALA A 755 -11.85 -43.85 -37.63
CA ALA A 755 -12.87 -44.48 -38.45
C ALA A 755 -13.54 -45.66 -37.75
N THR A 756 -12.79 -46.50 -37.03
CA THR A 756 -13.37 -47.62 -36.26
C THR A 756 -14.24 -47.12 -35.11
N GLN A 757 -13.81 -46.09 -34.38
CA GLN A 757 -14.60 -45.53 -33.28
C GLN A 757 -15.87 -44.83 -33.80
N LEU A 758 -15.76 -44.07 -34.88
CA LEU A 758 -16.89 -43.43 -35.55
C LEU A 758 -17.92 -44.49 -36.00
N THR A 759 -17.45 -45.56 -36.63
CA THR A 759 -18.30 -46.70 -37.04
C THR A 759 -18.98 -47.35 -35.83
N SER A 760 -18.27 -47.53 -34.72
CA SER A 760 -18.83 -48.10 -33.48
C SER A 760 -19.97 -47.24 -32.91
N VAL A 761 -19.78 -45.91 -32.84
CA VAL A 761 -20.80 -44.99 -32.32
C VAL A 761 -22.05 -44.99 -33.22
N PHE A 762 -21.89 -44.95 -34.54
CA PHE A 762 -23.04 -45.01 -35.45
C PHE A 762 -23.74 -46.37 -35.41
N ARG A 763 -23.00 -47.48 -35.25
CA ARG A 763 -23.59 -48.82 -35.06
C ARG A 763 -24.48 -48.86 -33.81
N GLN A 764 -23.99 -48.34 -32.69
CA GLN A 764 -24.78 -48.26 -31.45
C GLN A 764 -26.00 -47.37 -31.63
N PHE A 765 -25.86 -46.22 -32.29
CA PHE A 765 -26.97 -45.31 -32.59
C PHE A 765 -28.08 -45.98 -33.40
N ILE A 766 -27.72 -46.76 -34.43
CA ILE A 766 -28.70 -47.50 -35.24
C ILE A 766 -29.46 -48.51 -34.37
N GLN A 767 -28.75 -49.28 -33.56
CA GLN A 767 -29.35 -50.29 -32.69
C GLN A 767 -30.30 -49.68 -31.63
N ASP A 768 -29.93 -48.52 -31.08
CA ASP A 768 -30.69 -47.87 -30.01
C ASP A 768 -31.99 -47.19 -30.49
N TYR A 769 -32.00 -46.62 -31.70
CA TYR A 769 -33.10 -45.74 -32.15
C TYR A 769 -33.94 -46.28 -33.31
N THR A 770 -33.45 -47.22 -34.12
CA THR A 770 -34.16 -47.66 -35.35
C THR A 770 -35.52 -48.29 -35.04
N ALA A 771 -35.66 -49.00 -33.92
CA ALA A 771 -36.92 -49.67 -33.57
C ALA A 771 -38.11 -48.71 -33.31
N VAL A 772 -37.83 -47.44 -32.99
CA VAL A 772 -38.85 -46.44 -32.60
C VAL A 772 -38.85 -45.21 -33.52
N TYR A 773 -37.69 -44.86 -34.11
CA TYR A 773 -37.50 -43.64 -34.90
C TYR A 773 -36.83 -43.90 -36.26
N ASP A 774 -37.15 -45.02 -36.88
CA ASP A 774 -36.65 -45.49 -38.19
C ASP A 774 -36.46 -44.38 -39.24
N HIS A 775 -37.51 -43.63 -39.58
CA HIS A 775 -37.46 -42.59 -40.61
C HIS A 775 -36.46 -41.46 -40.27
N ARG A 776 -36.30 -41.13 -38.99
CA ARG A 776 -35.36 -40.08 -38.55
C ARG A 776 -33.93 -40.59 -38.58
N VAL A 777 -33.70 -41.84 -38.17
CA VAL A 777 -32.39 -42.49 -38.23
C VAL A 777 -31.91 -42.56 -39.68
N PHE A 778 -32.75 -43.00 -40.61
CA PHE A 778 -32.38 -43.06 -42.03
C PHE A 778 -32.09 -41.69 -42.63
N SER A 779 -32.88 -40.65 -42.31
CA SER A 779 -32.61 -39.29 -42.78
C SER A 779 -31.28 -38.71 -42.25
N ILE A 780 -30.91 -39.03 -41.00
CA ILE A 780 -29.60 -38.64 -40.45
C ILE A 780 -28.48 -39.39 -41.19
N LEU A 781 -28.65 -40.69 -41.43
CA LEU A 781 -27.68 -41.49 -42.17
C LEU A 781 -27.56 -41.06 -43.65
N GLU A 782 -28.62 -40.54 -44.27
CA GLU A 782 -28.57 -39.95 -45.62
C GLU A 782 -27.63 -38.73 -45.61
N THR A 783 -27.75 -37.88 -44.59
CA THR A 783 -26.86 -36.72 -44.41
C THR A 783 -25.41 -37.17 -44.23
N VAL A 784 -25.18 -38.23 -43.43
CA VAL A 784 -23.84 -38.80 -43.22
C VAL A 784 -23.32 -39.49 -44.47
N ALA A 785 -24.17 -40.12 -45.29
CA ALA A 785 -23.78 -40.78 -46.53
C ALA A 785 -23.25 -39.79 -47.57
N VAL A 786 -23.76 -38.55 -47.57
CA VAL A 786 -23.23 -37.46 -48.40
C VAL A 786 -21.82 -37.04 -47.95
N LEU A 787 -21.54 -37.09 -46.64
CA LEU A 787 -20.25 -36.72 -46.07
C LEU A 787 -19.22 -37.86 -46.19
N ASP A 788 -19.62 -39.09 -45.85
CA ASP A 788 -18.79 -40.29 -45.85
C ASP A 788 -19.57 -41.53 -46.31
N GLN A 789 -19.47 -41.84 -47.61
CA GLN A 789 -20.08 -43.05 -48.17
C GLN A 789 -19.48 -44.34 -47.61
N THR A 790 -18.19 -44.34 -47.26
CA THR A 790 -17.48 -45.55 -46.81
C THR A 790 -17.91 -45.96 -45.41
N LEU A 791 -18.09 -44.98 -44.52
CA LEU A 791 -18.63 -45.16 -43.18
C LEU A 791 -20.02 -45.81 -43.23
N VAL A 792 -20.94 -45.25 -44.01
CA VAL A 792 -22.32 -45.76 -44.10
C VAL A 792 -22.37 -47.13 -44.78
N THR A 793 -21.53 -47.37 -45.78
CA THR A 793 -21.41 -48.70 -46.41
C THR A 793 -21.02 -49.78 -45.40
N SER A 794 -20.11 -49.47 -44.47
CA SER A 794 -19.71 -50.40 -43.40
C SER A 794 -20.82 -50.70 -42.38
N LEU A 795 -21.86 -49.87 -42.33
CA LEU A 795 -22.99 -49.98 -41.42
C LEU A 795 -24.17 -50.76 -42.01
N ILE A 796 -24.20 -51.01 -43.34
CA ILE A 796 -25.27 -51.74 -44.03
C ILE A 796 -25.69 -53.02 -43.30
N PRO A 797 -24.78 -53.93 -42.88
CA PRO A 797 -25.18 -55.15 -42.17
C PRO A 797 -25.94 -54.88 -40.86
N THR A 798 -25.57 -53.81 -40.14
CA THR A 798 -26.24 -53.43 -38.89
C THR A 798 -27.63 -52.84 -39.19
N ILE A 799 -27.75 -52.03 -40.24
CA ILE A 799 -29.01 -51.41 -40.64
C ILE A 799 -30.00 -52.48 -41.11
N THR A 800 -29.56 -53.38 -41.99
CA THR A 800 -30.38 -54.50 -42.48
C THR A 800 -30.83 -55.41 -41.32
N GLN A 801 -29.94 -55.72 -40.36
CA GLN A 801 -30.32 -56.50 -39.19
C GLN A 801 -31.33 -55.77 -38.29
N SER A 802 -31.12 -54.48 -38.03
CA SER A 802 -32.01 -53.68 -37.18
C SER A 802 -33.41 -53.52 -37.80
N LEU A 803 -33.47 -53.41 -39.13
CA LEU A 803 -34.73 -53.45 -39.89
C LEU A 803 -35.46 -54.78 -39.66
N LYS A 804 -34.79 -55.92 -39.91
CA LYS A 804 -35.35 -57.26 -39.73
C LYS A 804 -35.82 -57.50 -38.29
N ASP A 805 -35.03 -57.07 -37.31
CA ASP A 805 -35.39 -57.18 -35.89
C ASP A 805 -36.60 -56.32 -35.53
N SER A 806 -36.74 -55.13 -36.12
CA SER A 806 -37.90 -54.27 -35.91
C SER A 806 -39.18 -54.86 -36.52
N GLU A 807 -39.10 -55.41 -37.75
CA GLU A 807 -40.20 -56.10 -38.42
C GLU A 807 -40.64 -57.35 -37.62
N HIS A 808 -39.67 -58.11 -37.09
CA HIS A 808 -39.94 -59.29 -36.29
C HIS A 808 -40.58 -58.95 -34.93
N LYS A 809 -40.08 -57.93 -34.23
CA LYS A 809 -40.59 -57.51 -32.90
C LYS A 809 -41.98 -56.86 -32.97
N GLN A 810 -42.30 -56.16 -34.06
CA GLN A 810 -43.60 -55.51 -34.21
C GLN A 810 -44.71 -56.48 -34.65
N GLY A 811 -44.36 -57.67 -35.17
CA GLY A 811 -45.33 -58.73 -35.52
C GLY A 811 -46.30 -58.37 -36.66
N LEU A 812 -46.11 -57.22 -37.31
CA LEU A 812 -47.00 -56.65 -38.33
C LEU A 812 -46.62 -57.03 -39.78
N GLY A 813 -45.62 -57.89 -39.96
CA GLY A 813 -45.08 -58.23 -41.28
C GLY A 813 -44.10 -57.17 -41.81
N ARG A 814 -43.82 -57.19 -43.11
CA ARG A 814 -42.84 -56.30 -43.77
C ARG A 814 -43.38 -54.87 -43.83
N ASN A 815 -42.66 -53.90 -43.26
CA ASN A 815 -43.10 -52.49 -43.25
C ASN A 815 -42.65 -51.76 -44.52
N ALA A 816 -43.56 -51.60 -45.48
CA ALA A 816 -43.26 -50.98 -46.78
C ALA A 816 -42.69 -49.56 -46.65
N ALA A 817 -43.20 -48.73 -45.73
CA ALA A 817 -42.72 -47.36 -45.56
C ALA A 817 -41.28 -47.32 -45.02
N GLN A 818 -40.95 -48.22 -44.10
CA GLN A 818 -39.61 -48.34 -43.52
C GLN A 818 -38.60 -48.88 -44.55
N ARG A 819 -39.00 -49.89 -45.34
CA ARG A 819 -38.20 -50.42 -46.45
C ARG A 819 -37.94 -49.36 -47.53
N GLU A 820 -38.94 -48.56 -47.90
CA GLU A 820 -38.77 -47.46 -48.87
C GLU A 820 -37.86 -46.34 -48.34
N ALA A 821 -37.91 -46.04 -47.03
CA ALA A 821 -36.97 -45.11 -46.43
C ALA A 821 -35.53 -45.68 -46.40
N TYR A 822 -35.37 -46.98 -46.18
CA TYR A 822 -34.06 -47.62 -46.27
C TYR A 822 -33.52 -47.67 -47.70
N LYS A 823 -34.37 -47.98 -48.71
CA LYS A 823 -34.00 -47.92 -50.13
C LYS A 823 -33.50 -46.53 -50.54
N ARG A 824 -34.14 -45.46 -50.05
CA ARG A 824 -33.69 -44.07 -50.25
C ARG A 824 -32.31 -43.80 -49.66
N LEU A 825 -32.01 -44.32 -48.47
CA LEU A 825 -30.65 -44.26 -47.93
C LEU A 825 -29.66 -45.00 -48.83
N LEU A 826 -29.98 -46.25 -49.22
CA LEU A 826 -29.11 -47.09 -50.03
C LEU A 826 -28.81 -46.48 -51.41
N SER A 827 -29.73 -45.71 -52.01
CA SER A 827 -29.45 -45.02 -53.28
C SER A 827 -28.30 -44.00 -53.21
N HIS A 828 -27.92 -43.55 -52.01
CA HIS A 828 -26.77 -42.65 -51.80
C HIS A 828 -25.43 -43.39 -51.70
N LEU A 829 -25.40 -44.73 -51.71
CA LEU A 829 -24.21 -45.57 -51.44
C LEU A 829 -23.68 -46.30 -52.69
N ALA A 830 -24.00 -45.80 -53.90
CA ALA A 830 -23.54 -46.33 -55.18
C ALA A 830 -23.71 -47.87 -55.32
N GLU A 831 -22.66 -48.58 -55.72
CA GLU A 831 -22.69 -50.03 -56.03
C GLU A 831 -23.05 -50.89 -54.80
N ALA A 832 -22.50 -50.57 -53.63
CA ALA A 832 -22.80 -51.31 -52.40
C ALA A 832 -24.27 -51.17 -51.99
N GLY A 833 -24.85 -49.99 -52.20
CA GLY A 833 -26.28 -49.74 -51.98
C GLY A 833 -27.18 -50.50 -52.96
N GLN A 834 -26.86 -50.48 -54.25
CA GLN A 834 -27.61 -51.19 -55.29
C GLN A 834 -27.62 -52.71 -55.06
N ASN A 835 -26.50 -53.28 -54.64
CA ASN A 835 -26.38 -54.69 -54.31
C ASN A 835 -27.29 -55.09 -53.13
N GLU A 836 -27.42 -54.22 -52.13
CA GLU A 836 -28.30 -54.48 -50.98
C GLU A 836 -29.78 -54.25 -51.33
N ILE A 837 -30.12 -53.27 -52.18
CA ILE A 837 -31.49 -53.08 -52.70
C ILE A 837 -31.95 -54.34 -53.43
N GLN A 838 -31.12 -54.91 -54.32
CA GLN A 838 -31.46 -56.15 -55.02
C GLN A 838 -31.68 -57.33 -54.05
N LYS A 839 -30.89 -57.44 -52.98
CA LYS A 839 -31.13 -58.47 -51.95
C LYS A 839 -32.45 -58.27 -51.23
N LEU A 840 -32.79 -57.03 -50.86
CA LEU A 840 -34.06 -56.72 -50.20
C LEU A 840 -35.27 -56.96 -51.11
N GLU A 841 -35.10 -56.79 -52.42
CA GLU A 841 -36.11 -57.07 -53.45
C GLU A 841 -36.24 -58.56 -53.78
N ASN A 842 -35.14 -59.30 -53.76
CA ASN A 842 -35.15 -60.75 -53.88
C ASN A 842 -35.69 -61.44 -52.61
N GLU A 843 -35.62 -60.76 -51.46
CA GLU A 843 -36.32 -61.15 -50.23
C GLU A 843 -37.81 -60.78 -50.25
N THR A 844 -38.34 -60.11 -51.30
CA THR A 844 -39.78 -59.81 -51.39
C THR A 844 -40.63 -60.95 -51.95
N ASP A 845 -40.02 -61.92 -52.62
CA ASP A 845 -40.60 -63.25 -52.88
C ASP A 845 -40.53 -64.13 -51.61
#